data_AF-A0A5N7CKF0-F1
#
_entry.id   AF-A0A5N7CKF0-F1
#
_cell.length_a   1.000
_cell.length_b   1.000
_cell.length_c   1.000
_cell.angle_alpha   90.00
_cell.angle_beta   90.00
_cell.angle_gamma   90.00
#
_symmetry.space_group_name_H-M   'P 1'
#
loop_
_entity.id
_entity.type
_entity.pdbx_description
1 polymer ?
#
loop_
_entity_poly.entity_id
_entity_poly.type
_entity_poly.pdbx_seq_one_letter_code
_entity_poly.pdbx_strand_id
1 'polypeptide(L)'
;MAPETMKQWSVQGKANGFDELAYNDAPVPKVGDNDVLVKFHAASLNYRDLIIPRGMYPFAIKFPVVPGSDGAGEVVEVGPKVTQFSKGDKVITLFNQLHQYGPIDPRAAGSGLGGVIDGTLRQYGVFNEDGLVKSPKNLTHLESSTLSCAALTSWNALYGSRPLQPGQTVLVQGTGGVSLFALQFAKAAGATVIATTSSAEKSEKLKELGADHVINYKSDPNWGETARKLTPNNVGVDYIIEVGGSGTLNQSFKCIKFEGIISVIGFLGGVDPKTQPSILDTLSNICTVRGVYVGSKELLNNMVRAIEANDIHPVVDPKVFSLDKAKDAYEYMSQTDDLKSSGMLGSSKDQFIRPAQMGLFSRVTSYPPLGQVRFTVVIESSHSFPEQSWEAQIWHNVTSAEWTALSLQKCSNTAVPLMNKPESEHKFYRHVFSGEIALPSHGGCAQFTVRYRVSPDTDWQWVNQQQNAKDGELVFTAREPEQEKINLAQLSLASAKEEFGKYFDHLSPNLEVEFRKSEAPGSSLWHLSGSADPAQDGQSGFTNMVLGIPSRTVRYFALVRVWTPWLGPRHGRDKFRITEDVILCSFLREDGEHVVLLAVSGTNDVLTVLRSGENGEVVIKSQNDNASASGFQVLASTAADFEVAISALIYEARKLVRPFGAETTDRIPTPVSPPGDDVVLVEKDPEAQWLSEWYDGLTYCTWNGLGQDLTEGKILHALDILKTHGISISNLIIDDNWQALDNEGDSQFKRRWMQFEANPDTFPQGLKKAVGAIRRNHPNISHIAVWHALLGYWGGISPDGEIAKNFKTKEVKIKDLAAGGPIAKALESQSLLAIDPDDVDRFYDDFYRYLSSTGVDSVKTDAQFFLDLLECPEDRRIFTRAYQDAWSISSLRYFGTRAISCMSMFPQAIFHSQLPNNKPTIPLRNSDDFFPEVPASHTWHVFCNAHNALLTRYLNVLPDWDMFQTSHPYASFHAAARCVSGGPIYITDEPGNHNVALINEITAPSTQGYTVILRPGVAGRTIDMYHDYNDGQVLRVSTYTGRARTGSGILGLFNVSGRRSSSLTSLREFPGIHDDYNVEYIIRAYTTGRITNLIRPSDRDTLVGVDLEDKGWEILTAYPTQAFTLRRKDSNDARERKPTNAAVLGLIGKMTGAAAIVSSDIYIEANGRLRFDISLKALGTLGVYVSDLPDWSIEDNFMVTILGQPVPQKNVWKEGDEKTTKVLSVDVLAAWKEMKLRPGWSNEVIVQMFLGS
;
A
#
# COMPACT_ATOMS: atom_id res chain seq x y z
N MET A 1 -14.89 -55.96 12.33
CA MET A 1 -13.57 -55.98 12.98
C MET A 1 -12.54 -56.28 11.90
N ALA A 2 -11.39 -55.63 11.94
CA ALA A 2 -10.30 -55.91 11.00
C ALA A 2 -9.72 -57.32 11.27
N PRO A 3 -9.20 -58.03 10.24
CA PRO A 3 -8.53 -59.31 10.44
C PRO A 3 -7.20 -59.12 11.19
N GLU A 4 -6.65 -60.19 11.79
CA GLU A 4 -5.33 -60.13 12.46
C GLU A 4 -4.17 -60.02 11.46
N THR A 5 -4.32 -60.58 10.27
CA THR A 5 -3.31 -60.60 9.20
C THR A 5 -3.87 -60.06 7.89
N MET A 6 -3.00 -59.49 7.05
CA MET A 6 -3.29 -58.98 5.71
C MET A 6 -2.22 -59.39 4.71
N LYS A 7 -2.56 -59.34 3.42
CA LYS A 7 -1.61 -59.41 2.32
C LYS A 7 -1.03 -58.04 1.99
N GLN A 8 0.28 -58.01 1.74
CA GLN A 8 1.00 -56.81 1.27
C GLN A 8 2.15 -57.17 0.34
N TRP A 9 2.60 -56.17 -0.42
CA TRP A 9 3.91 -56.19 -1.07
C TRP A 9 4.92 -55.41 -0.25
N SER A 10 6.18 -55.80 -0.35
CA SER A 10 7.31 -55.05 0.19
C SER A 10 8.47 -55.04 -0.80
N VAL A 11 9.16 -53.91 -0.91
CA VAL A 11 10.43 -53.80 -1.64
C VAL A 11 11.57 -54.05 -0.66
N GLN A 12 12.39 -55.06 -0.91
CA GLN A 12 13.45 -55.51 -0.01
C GLN A 12 14.77 -54.73 -0.19
N GLY A 13 15.02 -54.22 -1.39
CA GLY A 13 16.24 -53.52 -1.73
C GLY A 13 16.16 -52.85 -3.10
N LYS A 14 17.33 -52.50 -3.64
CA LYS A 14 17.48 -51.79 -4.92
C LYS A 14 18.49 -52.44 -5.88
N ALA A 15 18.93 -53.65 -5.58
CA ALA A 15 20.02 -54.30 -6.31
C ALA A 15 19.52 -55.09 -7.53
N ASN A 16 18.33 -55.69 -7.43
CA ASN A 16 17.82 -56.63 -8.43
C ASN A 16 16.55 -56.15 -9.16
N GLY A 17 16.27 -54.84 -9.18
CA GLY A 17 15.10 -54.31 -9.88
C GLY A 17 13.79 -54.89 -9.35
N PHE A 18 12.87 -55.28 -10.22
CA PHE A 18 11.54 -55.75 -9.81
C PHE A 18 11.53 -57.07 -9.05
N ASP A 19 12.65 -57.81 -9.01
CA ASP A 19 12.79 -59.02 -8.18
C ASP A 19 12.92 -58.70 -6.69
N GLU A 20 13.12 -57.43 -6.32
CA GLU A 20 13.09 -56.96 -4.93
C GLU A 20 11.67 -56.89 -4.34
N LEU A 21 10.62 -57.09 -5.17
CA LEU A 21 9.22 -57.13 -4.73
C LEU A 21 8.87 -58.50 -4.14
N ALA A 22 8.49 -58.52 -2.86
CA ALA A 22 8.03 -59.71 -2.15
C ALA A 22 6.56 -59.57 -1.73
N TYR A 23 5.73 -60.57 -2.07
CA TYR A 23 4.33 -60.68 -1.65
C TYR A 23 4.21 -61.61 -0.44
N ASN A 24 3.75 -61.09 0.70
CA ASN A 24 3.75 -61.82 1.96
C ASN A 24 2.53 -61.49 2.85
N ASP A 25 2.29 -62.33 3.86
CA ASP A 25 1.40 -62.02 4.97
C ASP A 25 2.10 -61.08 5.97
N ALA A 26 1.34 -60.13 6.51
CA ALA A 26 1.78 -59.18 7.53
C ALA A 26 0.65 -58.93 8.55
N PRO A 27 0.95 -58.59 9.81
CA PRO A 27 -0.08 -58.22 10.78
C PRO A 27 -0.78 -56.92 10.36
N VAL A 28 -2.09 -56.82 10.61
CA VAL A 28 -2.81 -55.54 10.45
C VAL A 28 -2.31 -54.55 11.51
N PRO A 29 -1.91 -53.31 11.15
CA PRO A 29 -1.43 -52.33 12.12
C PRO A 29 -2.48 -51.95 13.17
N LYS A 30 -2.05 -51.72 14.40
CA LYS A 30 -2.92 -51.24 15.48
C LYS A 30 -3.18 -49.74 15.37
N VAL A 31 -4.39 -49.31 15.74
CA VAL A 31 -4.82 -47.91 15.74
C VAL A 31 -4.37 -47.21 17.03
N GLY A 32 -3.61 -46.12 16.91
CA GLY A 32 -3.30 -45.21 18.02
C GLY A 32 -4.38 -44.15 18.23
N ASP A 33 -4.17 -43.28 19.23
CA ASP A 33 -5.17 -42.29 19.67
C ASP A 33 -5.73 -41.39 18.57
N ASN A 34 -4.86 -40.91 17.66
CA ASN A 34 -5.19 -39.98 16.57
C ASN A 34 -5.15 -40.66 15.19
N ASP A 35 -5.14 -42.00 15.16
CA ASP A 35 -4.94 -42.76 13.94
C ASP A 35 -6.26 -43.29 13.37
N VAL A 36 -6.24 -43.56 12.08
CA VAL A 36 -7.35 -44.04 11.27
C VAL A 36 -6.89 -45.30 10.53
N LEU A 37 -7.61 -46.41 10.72
CA LEU A 37 -7.40 -47.63 9.95
C LEU A 37 -8.22 -47.58 8.67
N VAL A 38 -7.53 -47.66 7.54
CA VAL A 38 -8.12 -47.63 6.20
C VAL A 38 -8.01 -49.00 5.56
N LYS A 39 -9.11 -49.51 5.04
CA LYS A 39 -9.14 -50.67 4.14
C LYS A 39 -9.00 -50.17 2.71
N PHE A 40 -7.92 -50.53 2.03
CA PHE A 40 -7.69 -50.10 0.65
C PHE A 40 -8.56 -50.89 -0.32
N HIS A 41 -9.19 -50.17 -1.23
CA HIS A 41 -9.99 -50.73 -2.33
C HIS A 41 -9.29 -50.57 -3.69
N ALA A 42 -8.43 -49.55 -3.83
CA ALA A 42 -7.60 -49.34 -5.00
C ALA A 42 -6.32 -48.58 -4.63
N ALA A 43 -5.27 -48.79 -5.42
CA ALA A 43 -4.02 -48.05 -5.37
C ALA A 43 -3.56 -47.75 -6.80
N SER A 44 -2.93 -46.60 -7.00
CA SER A 44 -2.38 -46.19 -8.31
C SER A 44 -0.86 -46.29 -8.30
N LEU A 45 -0.31 -46.83 -9.40
CA LEU A 45 1.14 -46.83 -9.62
C LEU A 45 1.59 -45.53 -10.27
N ASN A 46 2.74 -45.05 -9.84
CA ASN A 46 3.42 -43.89 -10.39
C ASN A 46 4.82 -44.31 -10.88
N TYR A 47 5.42 -43.52 -11.78
CA TYR A 47 6.76 -43.85 -12.33
C TYR A 47 7.82 -44.04 -11.23
N ARG A 48 7.69 -43.30 -10.11
CA ARG A 48 8.53 -43.46 -8.92
C ARG A 48 8.58 -44.91 -8.43
N ASP A 49 7.46 -45.63 -8.49
CA ASP A 49 7.36 -46.99 -7.98
C ASP A 49 8.22 -47.95 -8.82
N LEU A 50 8.41 -47.67 -10.11
CA LEU A 50 9.31 -48.43 -10.99
C LEU A 50 10.79 -48.14 -10.70
N ILE A 51 11.13 -46.89 -10.39
CA ILE A 51 12.54 -46.47 -10.24
C ILE A 51 13.11 -46.67 -8.83
N ILE A 52 12.27 -46.81 -7.81
CA ILE A 52 12.68 -47.16 -6.43
C ILE A 52 13.44 -48.50 -6.37
N PRO A 53 12.89 -49.63 -6.83
CA PRO A 53 13.60 -50.92 -6.80
C PRO A 53 14.78 -50.99 -7.78
N ARG A 54 14.88 -50.02 -8.72
CA ARG A 54 16.03 -49.85 -9.63
C ARG A 54 17.12 -48.92 -9.08
N GLY A 55 16.90 -48.34 -7.89
CA GLY A 55 17.87 -47.45 -7.24
C GLY A 55 18.03 -46.07 -7.90
N MET A 56 17.07 -45.65 -8.71
CA MET A 56 17.12 -44.41 -9.50
C MET A 56 16.27 -43.27 -8.91
N TYR A 57 15.59 -43.49 -7.78
CA TYR A 57 14.79 -42.47 -7.12
C TYR A 57 15.68 -41.48 -6.33
N PRO A 58 15.55 -40.16 -6.53
CA PRO A 58 16.50 -39.17 -5.99
C PRO A 58 16.22 -38.75 -4.54
N PHE A 59 15.11 -39.19 -3.95
CA PHE A 59 14.70 -38.83 -2.58
C PHE A 59 14.96 -39.98 -1.59
N ALA A 60 14.82 -39.68 -0.30
CA ALA A 60 15.07 -40.64 0.78
C ALA A 60 14.16 -41.89 0.65
N ILE A 61 14.75 -43.06 0.88
CA ILE A 61 14.07 -44.37 0.89
C ILE A 61 14.58 -45.18 2.07
N LYS A 62 13.70 -45.95 2.70
CA LYS A 62 14.03 -46.94 3.74
C LYS A 62 13.57 -48.31 3.26
N PHE A 63 14.43 -49.34 3.33
CA PHE A 63 14.06 -50.73 3.00
C PHE A 63 14.11 -51.62 4.27
N PRO A 64 13.25 -52.66 4.38
CA PRO A 64 12.12 -52.95 3.50
C PRO A 64 10.98 -51.93 3.70
N VAL A 65 10.19 -51.69 2.65
CA VAL A 65 9.02 -50.78 2.69
C VAL A 65 7.89 -51.29 1.82
N VAL A 66 6.65 -51.12 2.27
CA VAL A 66 5.48 -51.34 1.39
C VAL A 66 5.46 -50.25 0.31
N PRO A 67 5.51 -50.57 -0.99
CA PRO A 67 5.55 -49.54 -2.04
C PRO A 67 4.15 -48.96 -2.34
N GLY A 68 4.12 -47.95 -3.23
CA GLY A 68 2.91 -47.22 -3.65
C GLY A 68 2.55 -46.06 -2.71
N SER A 69 2.37 -44.86 -3.25
CA SER A 69 1.98 -43.68 -2.45
C SER A 69 0.47 -43.41 -2.48
N ASP A 70 -0.19 -43.81 -3.55
CA ASP A 70 -1.55 -43.37 -3.85
C ASP A 70 -2.53 -44.49 -3.54
N GLY A 71 -3.52 -44.22 -2.71
CA GLY A 71 -4.47 -45.22 -2.26
C GLY A 71 -5.80 -44.60 -1.90
N ALA A 72 -6.88 -45.30 -2.26
CA ALA A 72 -8.24 -44.95 -1.89
C ALA A 72 -8.91 -46.11 -1.17
N GLY A 73 -9.64 -45.79 -0.11
CA GLY A 73 -10.20 -46.80 0.76
C GLY A 73 -11.35 -46.30 1.62
N GLU A 74 -11.78 -47.17 2.53
CA GLU A 74 -12.82 -46.89 3.52
C GLU A 74 -12.23 -46.96 4.93
N VAL A 75 -12.62 -46.02 5.79
CA VAL A 75 -12.26 -46.01 7.21
C VAL A 75 -12.99 -47.14 7.93
N VAL A 76 -12.26 -48.08 8.51
CA VAL A 76 -12.85 -49.24 9.22
C VAL A 76 -12.78 -49.12 10.75
N GLU A 77 -11.85 -48.32 11.27
CA GLU A 77 -11.63 -48.05 12.69
C GLU A 77 -10.96 -46.68 12.88
N VAL A 78 -11.29 -45.95 13.95
CA VAL A 78 -10.70 -44.64 14.30
C VAL A 78 -10.28 -44.65 15.77
N GLY A 79 -9.18 -43.96 16.06
CA GLY A 79 -8.70 -43.74 17.42
C GLY A 79 -9.64 -42.83 18.23
N PRO A 80 -9.60 -42.89 19.57
CA PRO A 80 -10.48 -42.13 20.46
C PRO A 80 -10.38 -40.60 20.36
N LYS A 81 -9.31 -40.06 19.78
CA LYS A 81 -9.09 -38.61 19.62
C LYS A 81 -9.25 -38.12 18.18
N VAL A 82 -9.54 -39.00 17.23
CA VAL A 82 -9.82 -38.62 15.84
C VAL A 82 -11.09 -37.78 15.78
N THR A 83 -11.01 -36.64 15.08
CA THR A 83 -12.14 -35.71 14.93
C THR A 83 -12.56 -35.51 13.47
N GLN A 84 -11.67 -35.75 12.52
CA GLN A 84 -11.90 -35.47 11.10
C GLN A 84 -12.66 -36.59 10.36
N PHE A 85 -12.59 -37.82 10.86
CA PHE A 85 -13.12 -39.01 10.18
C PHE A 85 -13.98 -39.88 11.09
N SER A 86 -14.92 -40.58 10.47
CA SER A 86 -15.73 -41.61 11.10
C SER A 86 -15.64 -42.91 10.30
N LYS A 87 -15.95 -44.03 10.96
CA LYS A 87 -16.07 -45.33 10.29
C LYS A 87 -17.07 -45.26 9.14
N GLY A 88 -16.66 -45.76 7.97
CA GLY A 88 -17.42 -45.70 6.72
C GLY A 88 -17.04 -44.54 5.80
N ASP A 89 -16.24 -43.56 6.27
CA ASP A 89 -15.77 -42.48 5.41
C ASP A 89 -14.86 -43.01 4.30
N LYS A 90 -15.08 -42.52 3.07
CA LYS A 90 -14.20 -42.79 1.94
C LYS A 90 -13.05 -41.79 1.95
N VAL A 91 -11.82 -42.29 1.85
CA VAL A 91 -10.61 -41.46 2.00
C VAL A 91 -9.59 -41.77 0.92
N ILE A 92 -8.72 -40.80 0.68
CA ILE A 92 -7.51 -40.89 -0.15
C ILE A 92 -6.29 -40.53 0.69
N THR A 93 -5.14 -41.12 0.35
CA THR A 93 -3.88 -40.85 1.04
C THR A 93 -3.30 -39.48 0.66
N LEU A 94 -2.64 -38.83 1.61
CA LEU A 94 -1.74 -37.69 1.32
C LEU A 94 -0.33 -38.22 1.01
N PHE A 95 0.31 -37.77 -0.07
CA PHE A 95 1.63 -38.28 -0.47
C PHE A 95 2.70 -38.09 0.61
N ASN A 96 2.90 -36.84 1.06
CA ASN A 96 3.81 -36.48 2.16
C ASN A 96 2.97 -36.25 3.41
N GLN A 97 2.94 -37.21 4.34
CA GLN A 97 2.01 -37.23 5.47
C GLN A 97 2.10 -36.00 6.40
N LEU A 98 3.26 -35.34 6.44
CA LEU A 98 3.49 -34.14 7.26
C LEU A 98 3.38 -32.82 6.46
N HIS A 99 3.09 -32.85 5.16
CA HIS A 99 2.94 -31.64 4.34
C HIS A 99 1.52 -31.08 4.41
N GLN A 100 1.22 -30.35 5.47
CA GLN A 100 -0.14 -29.88 5.74
C GLN A 100 -0.52 -28.63 4.92
N TYR A 101 0.34 -27.61 4.90
CA TYR A 101 0.12 -26.32 4.24
C TYR A 101 1.45 -25.70 3.79
N GLY A 102 1.40 -24.68 2.93
CA GLY A 102 2.57 -23.86 2.55
C GLY A 102 3.70 -24.60 1.80
N PRO A 103 4.90 -23.99 1.71
CA PRO A 103 6.08 -24.59 1.10
C PRO A 103 6.51 -25.89 1.79
N ILE A 104 7.08 -26.84 1.02
CA ILE A 104 7.60 -28.08 1.59
C ILE A 104 8.89 -27.82 2.38
N ASP A 105 9.03 -28.46 3.54
CA ASP A 105 10.23 -28.43 4.37
C ASP A 105 10.89 -29.83 4.47
N PRO A 106 12.10 -29.96 5.05
CA PRO A 106 12.78 -31.25 5.18
C PRO A 106 12.00 -32.29 6.00
N ARG A 107 11.19 -31.87 6.97
CA ARG A 107 10.37 -32.78 7.80
C ARG A 107 9.24 -33.38 6.97
N ALA A 108 8.55 -32.55 6.20
CA ALA A 108 7.52 -32.96 5.25
C ALA A 108 8.08 -33.86 4.15
N ALA A 109 9.23 -33.48 3.56
CA ALA A 109 9.91 -34.28 2.55
C ALA A 109 10.35 -35.67 3.06
N GLY A 110 10.61 -35.80 4.36
CA GLY A 110 10.93 -37.06 5.04
C GLY A 110 9.71 -37.95 5.36
N SER A 111 8.50 -37.60 4.90
CA SER A 111 7.25 -38.30 5.25
C SER A 111 6.51 -38.91 4.04
N GLY A 112 7.23 -39.16 2.94
CA GLY A 112 6.66 -39.69 1.70
C GLY A 112 6.25 -41.17 1.80
N LEU A 113 4.99 -41.47 1.45
CA LEU A 113 4.44 -42.81 1.35
C LEU A 113 5.11 -43.66 0.26
N GLY A 114 5.25 -44.96 0.53
CA GLY A 114 5.88 -45.90 -0.39
C GLY A 114 7.35 -45.56 -0.65
N GLY A 115 8.05 -45.05 0.36
CA GLY A 115 9.43 -44.58 0.28
C GLY A 115 10.11 -44.58 1.65
N VAL A 116 9.86 -43.53 2.46
CA VAL A 116 10.40 -43.45 3.84
C VAL A 116 9.47 -44.13 4.84
N ILE A 117 8.18 -44.11 4.54
CA ILE A 117 7.11 -44.77 5.32
C ILE A 117 6.31 -45.71 4.41
N ASP A 118 5.65 -46.69 5.03
CA ASP A 118 4.90 -47.74 4.31
C ASP A 118 3.73 -47.19 3.50
N GLY A 119 3.66 -47.65 2.27
CA GLY A 119 2.74 -47.23 1.22
C GLY A 119 1.38 -47.94 1.18
N THR A 120 0.85 -48.07 -0.03
CA THR A 120 -0.56 -48.44 -0.29
C THR A 120 -0.74 -49.82 -0.93
N LEU A 121 0.33 -50.51 -1.35
CA LEU A 121 0.24 -51.89 -1.88
C LEU A 121 0.07 -52.94 -0.75
N ARG A 122 -1.01 -52.78 0.03
CA ARG A 122 -1.44 -53.62 1.16
C ARG A 122 -2.95 -53.53 1.32
N GLN A 123 -3.57 -54.50 2.00
CA GLN A 123 -5.03 -54.48 2.19
C GLN A 123 -5.50 -53.47 3.25
N TYR A 124 -4.69 -53.20 4.28
CA TYR A 124 -5.01 -52.26 5.36
C TYR A 124 -3.82 -51.36 5.68
N GLY A 125 -4.06 -50.07 5.95
CA GLY A 125 -3.04 -49.13 6.38
C GLY A 125 -3.53 -48.25 7.52
N VAL A 126 -2.65 -47.93 8.46
CA VAL A 126 -2.93 -46.98 9.53
C VAL A 126 -2.26 -45.64 9.21
N PHE A 127 -3.01 -44.57 9.38
CA PHE A 127 -2.55 -43.21 9.11
C PHE A 127 -3.00 -42.30 10.24
N ASN A 128 -2.21 -41.29 10.57
CA ASN A 128 -2.74 -40.20 11.38
C ASN A 128 -3.89 -39.51 10.62
N GLU A 129 -4.88 -38.95 11.32
CA GLU A 129 -5.98 -38.22 10.64
C GLU A 129 -5.48 -37.06 9.76
N ASP A 130 -4.30 -36.49 10.04
CA ASP A 130 -3.67 -35.48 9.20
C ASP A 130 -3.05 -36.03 7.90
N GLY A 131 -2.92 -37.34 7.79
CA GLY A 131 -2.39 -38.06 6.64
C GLY A 131 -3.41 -38.42 5.56
N LEU A 132 -4.68 -38.06 5.76
CA LEU A 132 -5.81 -38.46 4.92
C LEU A 132 -6.65 -37.24 4.51
N VAL A 133 -7.33 -37.39 3.37
CA VAL A 133 -8.35 -36.46 2.87
C VAL A 133 -9.58 -37.26 2.46
N LYS A 134 -10.78 -36.68 2.59
CA LYS A 134 -12.02 -37.30 2.11
C LYS A 134 -11.96 -37.45 0.59
N SER A 135 -12.36 -38.63 0.11
CA SER A 135 -12.46 -38.93 -1.31
C SER A 135 -13.55 -38.07 -1.96
N PRO A 136 -13.38 -37.60 -3.22
CA PRO A 136 -14.46 -36.97 -3.97
C PRO A 136 -15.69 -37.89 -4.05
N LYS A 137 -16.87 -37.34 -3.78
CA LYS A 137 -18.14 -38.08 -3.76
C LYS A 137 -18.55 -38.60 -5.14
N ASN A 138 -18.15 -37.90 -6.20
CA ASN A 138 -18.45 -38.26 -7.59
C ASN A 138 -17.51 -39.33 -8.16
N LEU A 139 -16.47 -39.74 -7.43
CA LEU A 139 -15.48 -40.70 -7.91
C LEU A 139 -15.58 -42.06 -7.23
N THR A 140 -15.27 -43.09 -8.00
CA THR A 140 -15.05 -44.46 -7.50
C THR A 140 -13.73 -44.55 -6.73
N HIS A 141 -13.51 -45.63 -5.96
CA HIS A 141 -12.21 -45.84 -5.31
C HIS A 141 -11.07 -45.96 -6.33
N LEU A 142 -11.33 -46.56 -7.50
CA LEU A 142 -10.34 -46.71 -8.56
C LEU A 142 -9.88 -45.35 -9.07
N GLU A 143 -10.81 -44.48 -9.44
CA GLU A 143 -10.50 -43.10 -9.86
C GLU A 143 -9.85 -42.30 -8.74
N SER A 144 -10.41 -42.34 -7.53
CA SER A 144 -9.89 -41.61 -6.37
C SER A 144 -8.46 -41.99 -6.01
N SER A 145 -8.06 -43.24 -6.29
CA SER A 145 -6.70 -43.71 -6.00
C SER A 145 -5.63 -43.05 -6.87
N THR A 146 -5.99 -42.28 -7.90
CA THR A 146 -5.03 -41.61 -8.80
C THR A 146 -4.67 -40.18 -8.37
N LEU A 147 -5.29 -39.68 -7.29
CA LEU A 147 -5.26 -38.26 -6.95
C LEU A 147 -4.02 -37.84 -6.14
N SER A 148 -3.48 -38.76 -5.32
CA SER A 148 -2.51 -38.43 -4.27
C SER A 148 -1.15 -37.96 -4.81
N CYS A 149 -0.69 -38.49 -5.95
CA CYS A 149 0.56 -38.06 -6.58
C CYS A 149 0.30 -37.30 -7.88
N ALA A 150 -0.23 -37.95 -8.91
CA ALA A 150 -0.31 -37.38 -10.25
C ALA A 150 -1.20 -36.13 -10.30
N ALA A 151 -2.44 -36.22 -9.80
CA ALA A 151 -3.36 -35.07 -9.81
C ALA A 151 -2.85 -33.94 -8.92
N LEU A 152 -2.41 -34.25 -7.70
CA LEU A 152 -1.92 -33.25 -6.75
C LEU A 152 -0.67 -32.53 -7.26
N THR A 153 0.21 -33.22 -7.99
CA THR A 153 1.37 -32.61 -8.66
C THR A 153 0.92 -31.60 -9.72
N SER A 154 -0.03 -31.97 -10.57
CA SER A 154 -0.60 -31.07 -11.58
C SER A 154 -1.29 -29.87 -10.95
N TRP A 155 -2.02 -30.09 -9.87
CA TRP A 155 -2.67 -29.02 -9.12
C TRP A 155 -1.65 -28.05 -8.51
N ASN A 156 -0.56 -28.55 -7.90
CA ASN A 156 0.52 -27.68 -7.40
C ASN A 156 1.23 -26.92 -8.53
N ALA A 157 1.44 -27.55 -9.69
CA ALA A 157 2.05 -26.88 -10.84
C ALA A 157 1.21 -25.69 -11.34
N LEU A 158 -0.12 -25.80 -11.29
CA LEU A 158 -1.04 -24.77 -11.76
C LEU A 158 -1.49 -23.77 -10.67
N TYR A 159 -1.50 -24.17 -9.40
CA TYR A 159 -2.12 -23.41 -8.31
C TYR A 159 -1.26 -23.22 -7.06
N GLY A 160 -0.14 -23.94 -6.92
CA GLY A 160 0.67 -23.89 -5.70
C GLY A 160 1.75 -22.82 -5.65
N SER A 161 1.87 -21.98 -6.68
CA SER A 161 2.74 -20.79 -6.67
C SER A 161 1.96 -19.58 -7.17
N ARG A 162 1.89 -19.37 -8.49
CA ARG A 162 0.99 -18.38 -9.09
C ARG A 162 -0.24 -19.13 -9.62
N PRO A 163 -1.46 -18.84 -9.14
CA PRO A 163 -2.66 -19.51 -9.61
C PRO A 163 -2.97 -19.24 -11.08
N LEU A 164 -3.26 -20.29 -11.84
CA LEU A 164 -3.78 -20.22 -13.21
C LEU A 164 -5.06 -19.38 -13.27
N GLN A 165 -5.10 -18.42 -14.19
CA GLN A 165 -6.26 -17.57 -14.46
C GLN A 165 -6.95 -17.95 -15.78
N PRO A 166 -8.27 -17.72 -15.90
CA PRO A 166 -8.97 -17.88 -17.18
C PRO A 166 -8.34 -17.06 -18.31
N GLY A 167 -8.30 -17.64 -19.51
CA GLY A 167 -7.71 -17.02 -20.70
C GLY A 167 -6.18 -17.15 -20.84
N GLN A 168 -5.48 -17.70 -19.84
CA GLN A 168 -4.05 -18.04 -19.96
C GLN A 168 -3.83 -19.30 -20.81
N THR A 169 -2.59 -19.51 -21.26
CA THR A 169 -2.20 -20.69 -22.04
C THR A 169 -1.34 -21.66 -21.23
N VAL A 170 -1.68 -22.95 -21.27
CA VAL A 170 -0.96 -24.04 -20.60
C VAL A 170 -0.44 -25.02 -21.64
N LEU A 171 0.83 -25.41 -21.54
CA LEU A 171 1.42 -26.48 -22.35
C LEU A 171 1.62 -27.73 -21.49
N VAL A 172 1.10 -28.85 -21.98
CA VAL A 172 1.26 -30.18 -21.35
C VAL A 172 2.05 -31.12 -22.24
N GLN A 173 2.97 -31.89 -21.66
CA GLN A 173 3.85 -32.79 -22.40
C GLN A 173 3.44 -34.25 -22.20
N GLY A 174 3.14 -34.95 -23.29
CA GLY A 174 2.81 -36.37 -23.27
C GLY A 174 1.39 -36.68 -22.77
N THR A 175 1.20 -37.93 -22.36
CA THR A 175 -0.11 -38.53 -21.97
C THR A 175 -0.02 -39.25 -20.62
N GLY A 176 1.00 -38.94 -19.82
CA GLY A 176 1.12 -39.47 -18.46
C GLY A 176 0.08 -38.83 -17.53
N GLY A 177 -0.15 -39.45 -16.37
CA GLY A 177 -1.19 -39.02 -15.42
C GLY A 177 -1.14 -37.53 -15.08
N VAL A 178 0.06 -37.01 -14.77
CA VAL A 178 0.26 -35.57 -14.48
C VAL A 178 -0.22 -34.70 -15.65
N SER A 179 0.20 -35.02 -16.88
CA SER A 179 -0.13 -34.23 -18.07
C SER A 179 -1.63 -34.24 -18.37
N LEU A 180 -2.29 -35.39 -18.17
CA LEU A 180 -3.74 -35.52 -18.38
C LEU A 180 -4.54 -34.76 -17.31
N PHE A 181 -4.15 -34.84 -16.03
CA PHE A 181 -4.77 -34.04 -14.98
C PHE A 181 -4.56 -32.54 -15.20
N ALA A 182 -3.35 -32.12 -15.59
CA ALA A 182 -3.07 -30.72 -15.86
C ALA A 182 -3.91 -30.19 -17.03
N LEU A 183 -4.13 -31.00 -18.07
CA LEU A 183 -5.05 -30.68 -19.16
C LEU A 183 -6.47 -30.48 -18.63
N GLN A 184 -7.00 -31.45 -17.87
CA GLN A 184 -8.37 -31.38 -17.32
C GLN A 184 -8.56 -30.16 -16.42
N PHE A 185 -7.61 -29.88 -15.52
CA PHE A 185 -7.65 -28.71 -14.64
C PHE A 185 -7.53 -27.40 -15.42
N ALA A 186 -6.63 -27.31 -16.39
CA ALA A 186 -6.49 -26.12 -17.22
C ALA A 186 -7.76 -25.83 -18.03
N LYS A 187 -8.40 -26.86 -18.61
CA LYS A 187 -9.68 -26.71 -19.31
C LYS A 187 -10.81 -26.31 -18.36
N ALA A 188 -10.88 -26.91 -17.18
CA ALA A 188 -11.82 -26.53 -16.13
C ALA A 188 -11.64 -25.07 -15.67
N ALA A 189 -10.43 -24.52 -15.78
CA ALA A 189 -10.10 -23.14 -15.45
C ALA A 189 -10.36 -22.13 -16.58
N GLY A 190 -10.82 -22.57 -17.75
CA GLY A 190 -11.01 -21.70 -18.92
C GLY A 190 -9.70 -21.28 -19.61
N ALA A 191 -8.64 -22.07 -19.49
CA ALA A 191 -7.38 -21.86 -20.19
C ALA A 191 -7.36 -22.51 -21.59
N THR A 192 -6.46 -22.00 -22.45
CA THR A 192 -6.09 -22.64 -23.71
C THR A 192 -5.00 -23.67 -23.44
N VAL A 193 -5.15 -24.90 -23.94
CA VAL A 193 -4.21 -26.00 -23.74
C VAL A 193 -3.55 -26.42 -25.04
N ILE A 194 -2.22 -26.42 -25.03
CA ILE A 194 -1.36 -26.97 -26.09
C ILE A 194 -0.75 -28.28 -25.55
N ALA A 195 -1.01 -29.40 -26.21
CA ALA A 195 -0.46 -30.70 -25.79
C ALA A 195 0.61 -31.18 -26.77
N THR A 196 1.65 -31.87 -26.28
CA THR A 196 2.66 -32.53 -27.14
C THR A 196 2.59 -34.05 -27.01
N THR A 197 2.83 -34.79 -28.10
CA THR A 197 2.81 -36.26 -28.09
C THR A 197 3.70 -36.87 -29.19
N SER A 198 3.97 -38.17 -29.14
CA SER A 198 4.79 -38.87 -30.16
C SER A 198 4.01 -39.76 -31.14
N SER A 199 2.69 -39.81 -31.03
CA SER A 199 1.87 -40.68 -31.89
C SER A 199 0.57 -40.00 -32.27
N ALA A 200 0.11 -40.24 -33.50
CA ALA A 200 -1.17 -39.74 -34.00
C ALA A 200 -2.36 -40.23 -33.16
N GLU A 201 -2.35 -41.49 -32.72
CA GLU A 201 -3.41 -42.07 -31.87
C GLU A 201 -3.63 -41.29 -30.57
N LYS A 202 -2.55 -41.02 -29.82
CA LYS A 202 -2.59 -40.20 -28.61
C LYS A 202 -2.99 -38.74 -28.88
N SER A 203 -2.79 -38.25 -30.11
CA SER A 203 -3.19 -36.89 -30.49
C SER A 203 -4.70 -36.74 -30.45
N GLU A 204 -5.43 -37.73 -31.00
CA GLU A 204 -6.90 -37.72 -30.97
C GLU A 204 -7.42 -37.80 -29.54
N LYS A 205 -6.80 -38.63 -28.67
CA LYS A 205 -7.21 -38.69 -27.27
C LYS A 205 -7.05 -37.36 -26.53
N LEU A 206 -5.97 -36.63 -26.79
CA LEU A 206 -5.73 -35.31 -26.18
C LEU A 206 -6.78 -34.29 -26.64
N LYS A 207 -7.19 -34.32 -27.92
CA LYS A 207 -8.28 -33.48 -28.43
C LYS A 207 -9.62 -33.83 -27.81
N GLU A 208 -9.94 -35.11 -27.66
CA GLU A 208 -11.16 -35.57 -26.98
C GLU A 208 -11.26 -35.06 -25.54
N LEU A 209 -10.12 -34.99 -24.83
CA LEU A 209 -10.05 -34.45 -23.48
C LEU A 209 -10.11 -32.92 -23.42
N GLY A 210 -10.09 -32.24 -24.57
CA GLY A 210 -10.27 -30.80 -24.68
C GLY A 210 -9.00 -30.00 -24.95
N ALA A 211 -7.88 -30.62 -25.35
CA ALA A 211 -6.72 -29.86 -25.82
C ALA A 211 -7.09 -29.04 -27.09
N ASP A 212 -6.84 -27.74 -27.06
CA ASP A 212 -7.13 -26.82 -28.17
C ASP A 212 -6.15 -27.03 -29.33
N HIS A 213 -4.90 -27.37 -29.00
CA HIS A 213 -3.88 -27.70 -29.98
C HIS A 213 -3.09 -28.94 -29.56
N VAL A 214 -2.67 -29.75 -30.54
CA VAL A 214 -1.80 -30.90 -30.29
C VAL A 214 -0.65 -30.95 -31.29
N ILE A 215 0.58 -31.06 -30.78
CA ILE A 215 1.82 -31.10 -31.58
C ILE A 215 2.45 -32.49 -31.48
N ASN A 216 2.72 -33.11 -32.63
CA ASN A 216 3.50 -34.35 -32.66
C ASN A 216 4.99 -34.03 -32.76
N TYR A 217 5.72 -34.19 -31.66
CA TYR A 217 7.13 -33.80 -31.56
C TYR A 217 8.09 -34.69 -32.38
N LYS A 218 7.63 -35.84 -32.90
CA LYS A 218 8.44 -36.66 -33.82
C LYS A 218 8.45 -36.09 -35.24
N SER A 219 7.32 -35.53 -35.68
CA SER A 219 7.22 -34.86 -36.98
C SER A 219 7.66 -33.40 -36.91
N ASP A 220 7.54 -32.78 -35.74
CA ASP A 220 7.98 -31.42 -35.48
C ASP A 220 9.03 -31.39 -34.35
N PRO A 221 10.33 -31.55 -34.67
CA PRO A 221 11.40 -31.48 -33.67
C PRO A 221 11.58 -30.07 -33.08
N ASN A 222 11.01 -29.02 -33.70
CA ASN A 222 11.05 -27.63 -33.22
C ASN A 222 9.70 -27.20 -32.63
N TRP A 223 9.02 -28.14 -31.97
CA TRP A 223 7.67 -27.95 -31.42
C TRP A 223 7.53 -26.74 -30.49
N GLY A 224 8.60 -26.25 -29.85
CA GLY A 224 8.56 -25.05 -29.01
C GLY A 224 8.25 -23.79 -29.83
N GLU A 225 8.90 -23.62 -30.98
CA GLU A 225 8.61 -22.48 -31.87
C GLU A 225 7.19 -22.57 -32.42
N THR A 226 6.73 -23.78 -32.74
CA THR A 226 5.35 -24.03 -33.17
C THR A 226 4.36 -23.71 -32.06
N ALA A 227 4.59 -24.16 -30.82
CA ALA A 227 3.74 -23.87 -29.67
C ALA A 227 3.64 -22.36 -29.41
N ARG A 228 4.75 -21.63 -29.50
CA ARG A 228 4.75 -20.16 -29.37
C ARG A 228 3.82 -19.52 -30.40
N LYS A 229 3.86 -19.96 -31.66
CA LYS A 229 3.02 -19.44 -32.76
C LYS A 229 1.52 -19.73 -32.59
N LEU A 230 1.17 -20.73 -31.79
CA LEU A 230 -0.23 -21.05 -31.49
C LEU A 230 -0.81 -20.17 -30.38
N THR A 231 0.01 -19.37 -29.70
CA THR A 231 -0.45 -18.44 -28.67
C THR A 231 -0.88 -17.10 -29.26
N PRO A 232 -1.84 -16.37 -28.64
CA PRO A 232 -2.23 -15.04 -29.11
C PRO A 232 -1.01 -14.11 -29.24
N ASN A 233 -0.90 -13.44 -30.39
CA ASN A 233 0.22 -12.53 -30.71
C ASN A 233 1.61 -13.18 -30.65
N ASN A 234 1.71 -14.51 -30.70
CA ASN A 234 2.96 -15.27 -30.64
C ASN A 234 3.82 -15.01 -29.38
N VAL A 235 3.20 -14.61 -28.26
CA VAL A 235 3.93 -14.19 -27.05
C VAL A 235 4.47 -15.35 -26.22
N GLY A 236 3.95 -16.57 -26.42
CA GLY A 236 4.35 -17.78 -25.70
C GLY A 236 3.35 -18.21 -24.64
N VAL A 237 3.68 -19.32 -23.96
CA VAL A 237 2.82 -20.03 -23.00
C VAL A 237 3.02 -19.49 -21.57
N ASP A 238 1.95 -19.38 -20.78
CA ASP A 238 2.03 -18.91 -19.39
C ASP A 238 2.53 -20.00 -18.42
N TYR A 239 2.08 -21.25 -18.59
CA TYR A 239 2.50 -22.40 -17.78
C TYR A 239 2.94 -23.59 -18.64
N ILE A 240 4.10 -24.16 -18.33
CA ILE A 240 4.58 -25.40 -18.97
C ILE A 240 4.69 -26.50 -17.92
N ILE A 241 4.01 -27.63 -18.18
CA ILE A 241 4.08 -28.85 -17.39
C ILE A 241 5.20 -29.72 -17.99
N GLU A 242 6.40 -29.56 -17.45
CA GLU A 242 7.63 -30.15 -17.97
C GLU A 242 7.91 -31.51 -17.32
N VAL A 243 7.67 -32.59 -18.06
CA VAL A 243 7.86 -33.98 -17.58
C VAL A 243 9.03 -34.70 -18.26
N GLY A 244 9.50 -34.19 -19.41
CA GLY A 244 10.61 -34.79 -20.14
C GLY A 244 11.99 -34.41 -19.59
N GLY A 245 12.10 -33.29 -18.88
CA GLY A 245 13.34 -32.84 -18.26
C GLY A 245 14.37 -32.39 -19.29
N SER A 246 15.64 -32.76 -19.13
CA SER A 246 16.72 -32.24 -19.99
C SER A 246 16.53 -32.47 -21.49
N GLY A 247 15.86 -33.55 -21.89
CA GLY A 247 15.60 -33.84 -23.31
C GLY A 247 14.60 -32.89 -23.99
N THR A 248 13.79 -32.15 -23.22
CA THR A 248 12.69 -31.31 -23.73
C THR A 248 12.79 -29.86 -23.28
N LEU A 249 13.56 -29.56 -22.24
CA LEU A 249 13.63 -28.24 -21.61
C LEU A 249 14.06 -27.12 -22.58
N ASN A 250 14.96 -27.39 -23.52
CA ASN A 250 15.33 -26.42 -24.58
C ASN A 250 14.13 -25.93 -25.39
N GLN A 251 13.20 -26.82 -25.73
CA GLN A 251 12.01 -26.46 -26.49
C GLN A 251 10.96 -25.77 -25.61
N SER A 252 10.92 -26.08 -24.32
CA SER A 252 10.11 -25.33 -23.34
C SER A 252 10.56 -23.88 -23.23
N PHE A 253 11.87 -23.60 -23.16
CA PHE A 253 12.39 -22.23 -23.25
C PHE A 253 12.02 -21.53 -24.56
N LYS A 254 12.03 -22.25 -25.69
CA LYS A 254 11.62 -21.67 -26.98
C LYS A 254 10.16 -21.22 -27.00
N CYS A 255 9.28 -21.75 -26.15
CA CYS A 255 7.85 -21.41 -26.15
C CYS A 255 7.34 -20.65 -24.92
N ILE A 256 8.17 -20.48 -23.88
CA ILE A 256 7.74 -19.78 -22.66
C ILE A 256 7.53 -18.28 -22.93
N LYS A 257 6.45 -17.74 -22.36
CA LYS A 257 6.18 -16.30 -22.31
C LYS A 257 7.09 -15.62 -21.29
N PHE A 258 7.37 -14.34 -21.48
CA PHE A 258 7.97 -13.54 -20.40
C PHE A 258 7.09 -13.60 -19.15
N GLU A 259 7.76 -13.74 -18.01
CA GLU A 259 7.18 -14.02 -16.69
C GLU A 259 6.42 -15.35 -16.60
N GLY A 260 6.56 -16.25 -17.58
CA GLY A 260 5.97 -17.59 -17.58
C GLY A 260 6.63 -18.54 -16.59
N ILE A 261 5.95 -19.64 -16.27
CA ILE A 261 6.43 -20.66 -15.32
C ILE A 261 6.61 -22.01 -16.02
N ILE A 262 7.84 -22.55 -15.96
CA ILE A 262 8.16 -23.92 -16.33
C ILE A 262 8.21 -24.77 -15.06
N SER A 263 7.22 -25.63 -14.86
CA SER A 263 7.14 -26.55 -13.72
C SER A 263 7.82 -27.86 -14.06
N VAL A 264 9.04 -28.06 -13.55
CA VAL A 264 9.85 -29.27 -13.75
C VAL A 264 9.37 -30.35 -12.78
N ILE A 265 8.81 -31.42 -13.34
CA ILE A 265 8.16 -32.51 -12.60
C ILE A 265 8.97 -33.80 -12.70
N GLY A 266 9.59 -34.07 -13.85
CA GLY A 266 10.30 -35.32 -14.11
C GLY A 266 11.36 -35.24 -15.19
N PHE A 267 11.95 -36.38 -15.53
CA PHE A 267 13.08 -36.52 -16.46
C PHE A 267 12.89 -37.67 -17.47
N LEU A 268 11.65 -37.91 -17.90
CA LEU A 268 11.29 -39.04 -18.77
C LEU A 268 11.94 -38.98 -20.17
N GLY A 269 12.41 -37.81 -20.61
CA GLY A 269 13.11 -37.62 -21.88
C GLY A 269 14.60 -38.00 -21.86
N GLY A 270 15.10 -38.51 -20.72
CA GLY A 270 16.50 -38.87 -20.53
C GLY A 270 17.38 -37.72 -20.02
N VAL A 271 18.53 -38.08 -19.46
CA VAL A 271 19.54 -37.14 -18.94
C VAL A 271 20.76 -37.15 -19.87
N ASP A 272 20.90 -36.11 -20.70
CA ASP A 272 22.15 -35.81 -21.40
C ASP A 272 22.70 -34.47 -20.88
N PRO A 273 23.76 -34.49 -20.05
CA PRO A 273 24.37 -33.28 -19.51
C PRO A 273 24.82 -32.27 -20.58
N LYS A 274 25.06 -32.72 -21.82
CA LYS A 274 25.52 -31.85 -22.92
C LYS A 274 24.41 -31.02 -23.55
N THR A 275 23.14 -31.38 -23.34
CA THR A 275 21.99 -30.71 -23.94
C THR A 275 21.14 -29.95 -22.92
N GLN A 276 21.59 -29.87 -21.66
CA GLN A 276 20.89 -29.14 -20.61
C GLN A 276 20.98 -27.61 -20.82
N PRO A 277 19.84 -26.89 -20.76
CA PRO A 277 19.84 -25.44 -20.66
C PRO A 277 20.64 -24.96 -19.45
N SER A 278 21.25 -23.79 -19.60
CA SER A 278 21.96 -23.09 -18.53
C SER A 278 21.00 -22.26 -17.66
N ILE A 279 21.48 -21.85 -16.48
CA ILE A 279 20.76 -20.87 -15.66
C ILE A 279 20.59 -19.54 -16.42
N LEU A 280 21.50 -19.20 -17.36
CA LEU A 280 21.36 -17.98 -18.16
C LEU A 280 20.14 -18.02 -19.08
N ASP A 281 19.65 -19.20 -19.47
CA ASP A 281 18.46 -19.33 -20.29
C ASP A 281 17.19 -18.85 -19.57
N THR A 282 17.16 -18.90 -18.22
CA THR A 282 16.04 -18.33 -17.44
C THR A 282 16.07 -16.81 -17.48
N LEU A 283 17.26 -16.20 -17.48
CA LEU A 283 17.43 -14.76 -17.63
C LEU A 283 17.10 -14.32 -19.06
N SER A 284 17.61 -15.02 -20.08
CA SER A 284 17.37 -14.69 -21.49
C SER A 284 15.91 -14.79 -21.91
N ASN A 285 15.13 -15.66 -21.25
CA ASN A 285 13.70 -15.82 -21.51
C ASN A 285 12.81 -15.15 -20.44
N ILE A 286 13.39 -14.46 -19.45
CA ILE A 286 12.69 -13.78 -18.34
C ILE A 286 11.58 -14.67 -17.78
N CYS A 287 11.94 -15.83 -17.23
CA CYS A 287 10.95 -16.82 -16.78
C CYS A 287 11.35 -17.52 -15.48
N THR A 288 10.38 -18.15 -14.83
CA THR A 288 10.61 -18.98 -13.64
C THR A 288 10.70 -20.45 -14.03
N VAL A 289 11.77 -21.12 -13.60
CA VAL A 289 11.88 -22.59 -13.65
C VAL A 289 11.76 -23.13 -12.23
N ARG A 290 10.70 -23.91 -11.96
CA ARG A 290 10.34 -24.36 -10.62
C ARG A 290 10.29 -25.88 -10.56
N GLY A 291 11.02 -26.48 -9.62
CA GLY A 291 10.84 -27.90 -9.27
C GLY A 291 9.56 -28.10 -8.47
N VAL A 292 8.78 -29.15 -8.80
CA VAL A 292 7.54 -29.49 -8.09
C VAL A 292 7.68 -30.86 -7.44
N TYR A 293 7.52 -30.92 -6.12
CA TYR A 293 7.49 -32.17 -5.37
C TYR A 293 6.08 -32.40 -4.77
N VAL A 294 5.20 -32.97 -5.59
CA VAL A 294 3.78 -33.26 -5.29
C VAL A 294 3.05 -32.03 -4.72
N GLY A 295 2.45 -32.07 -3.53
CA GLY A 295 1.69 -30.97 -2.94
C GLY A 295 1.21 -31.25 -1.51
N SER A 296 0.67 -30.21 -0.86
CA SER A 296 0.20 -30.24 0.54
C SER A 296 -1.22 -30.79 0.70
N LYS A 297 -1.63 -31.09 1.94
CA LYS A 297 -3.02 -31.45 2.30
C LYS A 297 -4.01 -30.35 1.91
N GLU A 298 -3.64 -29.09 2.12
CA GLU A 298 -4.42 -27.92 1.68
C GLU A 298 -4.68 -27.96 0.17
N LEU A 299 -3.64 -28.15 -0.64
CA LEU A 299 -3.77 -28.27 -2.09
C LEU A 299 -4.62 -29.48 -2.50
N LEU A 300 -4.49 -30.61 -1.80
CA LEU A 300 -5.29 -31.81 -2.03
C LEU A 300 -6.79 -31.57 -1.74
N ASN A 301 -7.12 -30.91 -0.63
CA ASN A 301 -8.49 -30.52 -0.31
C ASN A 301 -9.07 -29.54 -1.36
N ASN A 302 -8.29 -28.57 -1.80
CA ASN A 302 -8.68 -27.62 -2.85
C ASN A 302 -8.95 -28.35 -4.18
N MET A 303 -8.07 -29.27 -4.54
CA MET A 303 -8.22 -30.11 -5.73
C MET A 303 -9.45 -31.02 -5.66
N VAL A 304 -9.70 -31.69 -4.54
CA VAL A 304 -10.89 -32.53 -4.33
C VAL A 304 -12.16 -31.72 -4.54
N ARG A 305 -12.24 -30.53 -3.94
CA ARG A 305 -13.37 -29.62 -4.14
C ARG A 305 -13.53 -29.21 -5.60
N ALA A 306 -12.43 -28.93 -6.29
CA ALA A 306 -12.46 -28.59 -7.70
C ALA A 306 -12.91 -29.77 -8.58
N ILE A 307 -12.48 -30.99 -8.28
CA ILE A 307 -12.90 -32.22 -8.96
C ILE A 307 -14.41 -32.43 -8.81
N GLU A 308 -14.94 -32.34 -7.59
CA GLU A 308 -16.38 -32.49 -7.34
C GLU A 308 -17.20 -31.39 -8.04
N ALA A 309 -16.69 -30.15 -7.97
CA ALA A 309 -17.36 -29.00 -8.57
C ALA A 309 -17.39 -29.07 -10.09
N ASN A 310 -16.37 -29.64 -10.73
CA ASN A 310 -16.28 -29.75 -12.19
C ASN A 310 -16.72 -31.10 -12.74
N ASP A 311 -17.08 -32.04 -11.87
CA ASP A 311 -17.31 -33.43 -12.24
C ASP A 311 -16.14 -34.05 -13.04
N ILE A 312 -14.91 -33.75 -12.61
CA ILE A 312 -13.71 -34.22 -13.32
C ILE A 312 -13.51 -35.69 -13.00
N HIS A 313 -13.61 -36.54 -14.02
CA HIS A 313 -13.28 -37.95 -13.94
C HIS A 313 -11.82 -38.19 -14.39
N PRO A 314 -10.96 -38.77 -13.53
CA PRO A 314 -9.61 -39.19 -13.91
C PRO A 314 -9.59 -40.11 -15.13
N VAL A 315 -8.60 -39.94 -16.00
CA VAL A 315 -8.35 -40.90 -17.09
C VAL A 315 -7.60 -42.10 -16.52
N VAL A 316 -8.31 -43.21 -16.35
CA VAL A 316 -7.77 -44.48 -15.84
C VAL A 316 -7.50 -45.46 -16.99
N ASP A 317 -6.38 -46.19 -16.93
CA ASP A 317 -6.08 -47.25 -17.90
C ASP A 317 -7.13 -48.37 -17.82
N PRO A 318 -7.63 -48.91 -18.95
CA PRO A 318 -8.60 -50.00 -18.93
C PRO A 318 -8.08 -51.29 -18.28
N LYS A 319 -6.75 -51.49 -18.19
CA LYS A 319 -6.14 -52.67 -17.56
C LYS A 319 -5.91 -52.44 -16.08
N VAL A 320 -6.76 -53.04 -15.25
CA VAL A 320 -6.66 -53.03 -13.78
C VAL A 320 -6.15 -54.38 -13.27
N PHE A 321 -5.24 -54.35 -12.30
CA PHE A 321 -4.62 -55.55 -11.71
C PHE A 321 -5.09 -55.75 -10.27
N SER A 322 -5.24 -57.01 -9.85
CA SER A 322 -5.44 -57.35 -8.43
C SER A 322 -4.14 -57.16 -7.65
N LEU A 323 -4.24 -57.01 -6.33
CA LEU A 323 -3.08 -56.74 -5.48
C LEU A 323 -1.98 -57.81 -5.62
N ASP A 324 -2.31 -59.11 -5.70
CA ASP A 324 -1.35 -60.21 -5.90
C ASP A 324 -0.63 -60.17 -7.27
N LYS A 325 -1.09 -59.30 -8.17
CA LYS A 325 -0.54 -59.07 -9.51
C LYS A 325 0.22 -57.73 -9.61
N ALA A 326 0.59 -57.11 -8.50
CA ALA A 326 1.31 -55.83 -8.51
C ALA A 326 2.64 -55.90 -9.29
N LYS A 327 3.40 -57.00 -9.21
CA LYS A 327 4.63 -57.17 -10.02
C LYS A 327 4.32 -57.14 -11.53
N ASP A 328 3.28 -57.84 -11.96
CA ASP A 328 2.81 -57.83 -13.37
C ASP A 328 2.38 -56.41 -13.79
N ALA A 329 1.82 -55.61 -12.87
CA ALA A 329 1.46 -54.21 -13.11
C ALA A 329 2.70 -53.30 -13.26
N TYR A 330 3.77 -53.54 -12.48
CA TYR A 330 5.05 -52.84 -12.64
C TYR A 330 5.70 -53.16 -13.99
N GLU A 331 5.69 -54.43 -14.38
CA GLU A 331 6.18 -54.88 -15.68
C GLU A 331 5.34 -54.29 -16.82
N TYR A 332 4.02 -54.28 -16.69
CA TYR A 332 3.12 -53.66 -17.66
C TYR A 332 3.42 -52.17 -17.80
N MET A 333 3.51 -51.41 -16.70
CA MET A 333 3.81 -49.98 -16.73
C MET A 333 5.18 -49.70 -17.37
N SER A 334 6.20 -50.50 -17.03
CA SER A 334 7.53 -50.40 -17.62
C SER A 334 7.56 -50.77 -19.10
N GLN A 335 6.73 -51.72 -19.54
CA GLN A 335 6.60 -52.09 -20.95
C GLN A 335 5.79 -51.07 -21.74
N THR A 336 4.80 -50.38 -21.14
CA THR A 336 4.10 -49.26 -21.77
C THR A 336 4.96 -48.00 -21.94
N ASP A 337 6.07 -47.88 -21.20
CA ASP A 337 7.12 -46.89 -21.51
C ASP A 337 7.92 -47.29 -22.77
N ASP A 338 8.06 -48.59 -23.05
CA ASP A 338 8.81 -49.12 -24.22
C ASP A 338 7.93 -49.50 -25.44
N LEU A 339 6.62 -49.71 -25.29
CA LEU A 339 5.71 -50.18 -26.34
C LEU A 339 4.49 -49.26 -26.51
N LYS A 340 4.52 -48.57 -27.64
CA LYS A 340 3.45 -47.75 -28.20
C LYS A 340 2.40 -48.63 -28.88
N SER A 341 1.16 -48.13 -28.88
CA SER A 341 -0.01 -48.47 -29.71
C SER A 341 -0.98 -49.55 -29.21
N SER A 342 -2.27 -49.18 -29.17
CA SER A 342 -3.50 -49.97 -29.45
C SER A 342 -4.71 -49.56 -28.57
N GLY A 343 -5.68 -48.91 -29.22
CA GLY A 343 -6.90 -48.29 -28.68
C GLY A 343 -8.05 -49.20 -28.24
N MET A 344 -9.05 -48.61 -27.56
CA MET A 344 -10.47 -48.60 -27.98
C MET A 344 -11.38 -47.67 -27.13
N LEU A 345 -12.03 -46.73 -27.84
CA LEU A 345 -13.38 -46.12 -27.80
C LEU A 345 -14.23 -45.91 -26.52
N GLY A 346 -14.79 -44.69 -26.42
CA GLY A 346 -16.07 -44.38 -25.76
C GLY A 346 -16.28 -42.88 -25.50
N SER A 347 -17.18 -42.21 -26.25
CA SER A 347 -17.42 -40.76 -26.23
C SER A 347 -18.67 -40.34 -25.44
N SER A 348 -18.59 -39.26 -24.65
CA SER A 348 -19.74 -38.37 -24.41
C SER A 348 -19.27 -36.94 -24.14
N LYS A 349 -19.80 -36.00 -24.94
CA LYS A 349 -19.75 -34.56 -24.67
C LYS A 349 -20.83 -34.24 -23.65
N ASP A 350 -20.54 -33.38 -22.68
CA ASP A 350 -21.42 -32.30 -22.21
C ASP A 350 -20.61 -31.34 -21.33
N GLN A 351 -20.75 -30.04 -21.59
CA GLN A 351 -20.03 -28.96 -20.91
C GLN A 351 -20.98 -28.38 -19.85
N PHE A 352 -20.73 -28.69 -18.57
CA PHE A 352 -21.49 -28.16 -17.43
C PHE A 352 -20.58 -27.31 -16.54
N ILE A 353 -21.00 -26.07 -16.24
CA ILE A 353 -20.37 -25.19 -15.24
C ILE A 353 -21.25 -25.24 -13.97
N ARG A 354 -20.70 -25.60 -12.80
CA ARG A 354 -21.47 -25.76 -11.53
C ARG A 354 -21.23 -24.64 -10.50
N PRO A 355 -22.21 -24.32 -9.62
CA PRO A 355 -22.16 -23.20 -8.65
C PRO A 355 -21.01 -23.19 -7.64
N ALA A 356 -20.45 -24.35 -7.28
CA ALA A 356 -19.35 -24.44 -6.31
C ALA A 356 -18.04 -23.81 -6.82
N GLN A 357 -17.78 -23.82 -8.14
CA GLN A 357 -16.66 -23.09 -8.74
C GLN A 357 -16.83 -21.58 -8.62
N MET A 358 -18.07 -21.09 -8.72
CA MET A 358 -18.35 -19.65 -8.71
C MET A 358 -18.11 -19.01 -7.34
N GLY A 359 -18.36 -19.74 -6.24
CA GLY A 359 -18.02 -19.31 -4.89
C GLY A 359 -16.52 -19.09 -4.70
N LEU A 360 -15.69 -20.01 -5.21
CA LEU A 360 -14.22 -19.93 -5.19
C LEU A 360 -13.66 -18.71 -5.95
N PHE A 361 -14.35 -18.25 -6.99
CA PHE A 361 -13.94 -17.10 -7.81
C PHE A 361 -14.72 -15.82 -7.49
N SER A 362 -15.49 -15.80 -6.41
CA SER A 362 -16.21 -14.61 -5.97
C SER A 362 -15.30 -13.68 -5.16
N ARG A 363 -15.38 -12.38 -5.46
CA ARG A 363 -14.72 -11.34 -4.69
C ARG A 363 -15.65 -10.85 -3.60
N VAL A 364 -15.09 -10.61 -2.42
CA VAL A 364 -15.87 -10.13 -1.27
C VAL A 364 -15.17 -8.91 -0.70
N THR A 365 -15.90 -7.82 -0.54
CA THR A 365 -15.42 -6.60 0.11
C THR A 365 -16.37 -6.27 1.23
N SER A 366 -15.83 -6.01 2.43
CA SER A 366 -16.63 -5.72 3.60
C SER A 366 -16.25 -4.40 4.26
N TYR A 367 -17.23 -3.81 4.91
CA TYR A 367 -17.13 -2.66 5.79
C TYR A 367 -17.84 -3.01 7.10
N PRO A 368 -17.39 -2.55 8.28
CA PRO A 368 -16.28 -1.64 8.54
C PRO A 368 -14.97 -2.39 8.87
N PRO A 369 -13.81 -1.76 8.66
CA PRO A 369 -12.53 -2.35 9.05
C PRO A 369 -12.23 -2.28 10.56
N LEU A 370 -12.74 -1.27 11.30
CA LEU A 370 -12.62 -1.11 12.76
C LEU A 370 -13.77 -0.23 13.33
N GLY A 371 -14.32 -0.58 14.49
CA GLY A 371 -15.07 0.33 15.39
C GLY A 371 -16.45 0.84 14.94
N GLN A 372 -17.10 0.20 13.96
CA GLN A 372 -18.47 0.54 13.59
C GLN A 372 -19.41 -0.68 13.64
N VAL A 373 -20.69 -0.36 13.77
CA VAL A 373 -21.76 -1.28 14.20
C VAL A 373 -22.48 -1.92 13.01
N ARG A 374 -22.42 -1.24 11.85
CA ARG A 374 -23.12 -1.64 10.64
C ARG A 374 -22.16 -2.28 9.65
N PHE A 375 -22.39 -3.56 9.42
CA PHE A 375 -21.70 -4.32 8.41
C PHE A 375 -22.34 -4.15 7.04
N THR A 376 -21.50 -3.97 6.03
CA THR A 376 -21.88 -4.04 4.62
C THR A 376 -20.93 -4.98 3.91
N VAL A 377 -21.46 -5.95 3.20
CA VAL A 377 -20.72 -6.93 2.42
C VAL A 377 -21.15 -6.82 0.96
N VAL A 378 -20.16 -6.67 0.09
CA VAL A 378 -20.32 -6.68 -1.36
C VAL A 378 -19.72 -7.97 -1.88
N ILE A 379 -20.53 -8.78 -2.56
CA ILE A 379 -20.10 -10.00 -3.24
C ILE A 379 -20.15 -9.74 -4.74
N GLU A 380 -19.06 -10.03 -5.44
CA GLU A 380 -18.93 -9.87 -6.88
C GLU A 380 -18.56 -11.20 -7.54
N SER A 381 -19.28 -11.55 -8.61
CA SER A 381 -19.05 -12.78 -9.38
C SER A 381 -18.95 -12.47 -10.88
N SER A 382 -17.94 -13.03 -11.56
CA SER A 382 -17.64 -12.71 -12.97
C SER A 382 -18.82 -13.00 -13.91
N HIS A 383 -19.05 -12.11 -14.89
CA HIS A 383 -19.98 -12.31 -16.01
C HIS A 383 -19.59 -13.50 -16.91
N SER A 384 -18.36 -14.03 -16.78
CA SER A 384 -17.98 -15.29 -17.41
C SER A 384 -18.76 -16.50 -16.87
N PHE A 385 -19.48 -16.33 -15.76
CA PHE A 385 -20.38 -17.33 -15.18
C PHE A 385 -21.83 -16.78 -15.12
N PRO A 386 -22.87 -17.63 -15.07
CA PRO A 386 -24.28 -17.18 -14.98
C PRO A 386 -24.61 -16.46 -13.66
N GLU A 387 -25.45 -15.42 -13.67
CA GLU A 387 -25.88 -14.73 -12.43
C GLU A 387 -26.53 -15.70 -11.42
N GLN A 388 -26.23 -15.52 -10.13
CA GLN A 388 -26.71 -16.37 -9.05
C GLN A 388 -27.35 -15.57 -7.90
N SER A 389 -28.13 -16.24 -7.06
CA SER A 389 -28.49 -15.74 -5.73
C SER A 389 -27.32 -15.86 -4.76
N TRP A 390 -27.28 -15.02 -3.73
CA TRP A 390 -26.27 -15.09 -2.68
C TRP A 390 -26.90 -14.84 -1.32
N GLU A 391 -26.36 -15.51 -0.31
CA GLU A 391 -26.57 -15.21 1.10
C GLU A 391 -25.23 -14.83 1.72
N ALA A 392 -25.23 -13.85 2.61
CA ALA A 392 -24.04 -13.39 3.33
C ALA A 392 -24.35 -13.31 4.83
N GLN A 393 -23.36 -13.67 5.65
CA GLN A 393 -23.43 -13.55 7.09
C GLN A 393 -22.12 -13.00 7.65
N ILE A 394 -22.24 -12.25 8.73
CA ILE A 394 -21.11 -11.95 9.60
C ILE A 394 -21.11 -13.01 10.69
N TRP A 395 -20.03 -13.78 10.77
CA TRP A 395 -19.76 -14.65 11.90
C TRP A 395 -18.87 -13.86 12.86
N HIS A 396 -19.27 -13.70 14.12
CA HIS A 396 -18.58 -12.78 15.04
C HIS A 396 -18.69 -13.18 16.50
N ASN A 397 -17.83 -12.62 17.35
CA ASN A 397 -17.91 -12.72 18.82
C ASN A 397 -18.18 -11.36 19.51
N VAL A 398 -18.80 -10.40 18.80
CA VAL A 398 -19.11 -9.06 19.30
C VAL A 398 -20.02 -9.05 20.55
N THR A 399 -21.06 -9.89 20.59
CA THR A 399 -22.06 -9.90 21.67
C THR A 399 -21.76 -10.89 22.78
N SER A 400 -20.88 -11.87 22.53
CA SER A 400 -20.51 -12.96 23.44
C SER A 400 -19.17 -13.55 23.03
N ALA A 401 -18.41 -14.14 23.97
CA ALA A 401 -17.17 -14.84 23.66
C ALA A 401 -17.36 -16.02 22.68
N GLU A 402 -18.54 -16.63 22.68
CA GLU A 402 -18.94 -17.60 21.66
C GLU A 402 -19.28 -16.90 20.34
N TRP A 403 -18.80 -17.47 19.23
CA TRP A 403 -19.08 -16.93 17.91
C TRP A 403 -20.52 -17.22 17.47
N THR A 404 -21.20 -16.19 16.97
CA THR A 404 -22.59 -16.24 16.50
C THR A 404 -22.72 -15.68 15.09
N ALA A 405 -23.81 -16.01 14.38
CA ALA A 405 -24.10 -15.49 13.05
C ALA A 405 -25.06 -14.30 13.11
N LEU A 406 -24.68 -13.21 12.45
CA LEU A 406 -25.59 -12.17 11.98
C LEU A 406 -25.92 -12.44 10.51
N SER A 407 -27.19 -12.70 10.21
CA SER A 407 -27.66 -12.77 8.83
C SER A 407 -27.79 -11.38 8.22
N LEU A 408 -27.17 -11.17 7.05
CA LEU A 408 -27.23 -9.89 6.36
C LEU A 408 -28.41 -9.86 5.39
N GLN A 409 -29.07 -8.71 5.32
CA GLN A 409 -30.17 -8.48 4.40
C GLN A 409 -29.64 -7.95 3.07
N LYS A 410 -30.17 -8.48 1.96
CA LYS A 410 -29.84 -7.99 0.62
C LYS A 410 -30.37 -6.56 0.46
N CYS A 411 -29.49 -5.65 0.08
CA CYS A 411 -29.80 -4.25 -0.20
C CYS A 411 -30.00 -4.03 -1.72
N SER A 412 -30.44 -2.83 -2.10
CA SER A 412 -30.37 -2.42 -3.49
C SER A 412 -28.91 -2.46 -3.97
N ASN A 413 -28.67 -2.90 -5.20
CA ASN A 413 -27.33 -2.84 -5.81
C ASN A 413 -26.79 -1.40 -5.89
N THR A 414 -27.69 -0.40 -5.87
CA THR A 414 -27.35 1.03 -5.86
C THR A 414 -26.97 1.58 -4.48
N ALA A 415 -27.12 0.79 -3.40
CA ALA A 415 -26.83 1.25 -2.03
C ALA A 415 -25.34 1.56 -1.81
N VAL A 416 -24.47 0.98 -2.63
CA VAL A 416 -23.02 1.23 -2.63
C VAL A 416 -22.58 1.47 -4.07
N PRO A 417 -22.75 2.66 -4.64
CA PRO A 417 -22.37 2.91 -6.03
C PRO A 417 -20.86 2.72 -6.23
N LEU A 418 -20.46 2.04 -7.31
CA LEU A 418 -19.06 1.93 -7.71
C LEU A 418 -18.63 3.22 -8.43
N MET A 419 -17.71 3.97 -7.85
CA MET A 419 -17.45 5.35 -8.28
C MET A 419 -16.47 5.45 -9.44
N ASN A 420 -15.46 4.58 -9.50
CA ASN A 420 -14.33 4.72 -10.41
C ASN A 420 -14.43 3.91 -11.72
N LYS A 421 -15.56 3.23 -11.96
CA LYS A 421 -15.88 2.55 -13.23
C LYS A 421 -17.39 2.63 -13.50
N PRO A 422 -17.83 2.85 -14.76
CA PRO A 422 -19.24 2.71 -15.11
C PRO A 422 -19.68 1.24 -15.02
N GLU A 423 -20.95 1.00 -14.69
CA GLU A 423 -21.50 -0.37 -14.55
C GLU A 423 -21.37 -1.19 -15.84
N SER A 424 -21.42 -0.56 -17.01
CA SER A 424 -21.24 -1.21 -18.31
C SER A 424 -19.85 -1.80 -18.54
N GLU A 425 -18.82 -1.24 -17.92
CA GLU A 425 -17.44 -1.74 -18.00
C GLU A 425 -17.13 -2.77 -16.90
N HIS A 426 -18.02 -2.89 -15.91
CA HIS A 426 -17.87 -3.81 -14.81
C HIS A 426 -18.28 -5.22 -15.25
N LYS A 427 -17.30 -6.12 -15.33
CA LYS A 427 -17.50 -7.52 -15.80
C LYS A 427 -17.98 -8.46 -14.69
N PHE A 428 -18.65 -7.96 -13.67
CA PHE A 428 -19.09 -8.75 -12.51
C PHE A 428 -20.52 -8.41 -12.12
N TYR A 429 -21.30 -9.43 -11.77
CA TYR A 429 -22.55 -9.27 -11.03
C TYR A 429 -22.20 -8.85 -9.60
N ARG A 430 -22.88 -7.83 -9.08
CA ARG A 430 -22.59 -7.23 -7.77
C ARG A 430 -23.80 -7.32 -6.86
N HIS A 431 -23.61 -7.84 -5.66
CA HIS A 431 -24.65 -8.06 -4.67
C HIS A 431 -24.25 -7.42 -3.34
N VAL A 432 -25.10 -6.50 -2.84
CA VAL A 432 -24.85 -5.76 -1.59
C VAL A 432 -25.71 -6.32 -0.48
N PHE A 433 -25.12 -6.55 0.68
CA PHE A 433 -25.77 -7.02 1.89
C PHE A 433 -25.40 -6.14 3.07
N SER A 434 -26.34 -5.84 3.96
CA SER A 434 -26.05 -5.10 5.19
C SER A 434 -26.78 -5.65 6.41
N GLY A 435 -26.24 -5.37 7.59
CA GLY A 435 -26.80 -5.73 8.89
C GLY A 435 -26.10 -4.97 10.02
N GLU A 436 -26.77 -4.86 11.16
CA GLU A 436 -26.27 -4.13 12.33
C GLU A 436 -26.20 -5.06 13.54
N ILE A 437 -25.14 -4.94 14.35
CA ILE A 437 -24.98 -5.67 15.61
C ILE A 437 -24.92 -4.68 16.76
N ALA A 438 -25.84 -4.74 17.71
CA ALA A 438 -25.76 -3.87 18.88
C ALA A 438 -24.46 -4.10 19.66
N LEU A 439 -23.62 -3.06 19.76
CA LEU A 439 -22.40 -3.11 20.56
C LEU A 439 -22.72 -3.17 22.06
N PRO A 440 -21.92 -3.90 22.86
CA PRO A 440 -21.94 -3.84 24.32
C PRO A 440 -21.88 -2.40 24.87
N SER A 441 -22.33 -2.20 26.11
CA SER A 441 -22.29 -0.89 26.78
C SER A 441 -20.88 -0.48 27.23
N HIS A 442 -20.03 -1.46 27.53
CA HIS A 442 -18.62 -1.27 27.85
C HIS A 442 -17.78 -1.31 26.57
N GLY A 443 -16.65 -0.57 26.56
CA GLY A 443 -15.67 -0.65 25.47
C GLY A 443 -15.05 -2.05 25.39
N GLY A 444 -14.69 -2.48 24.18
CA GLY A 444 -14.21 -3.83 23.95
C GLY A 444 -13.67 -4.07 22.54
N CYS A 445 -13.00 -5.21 22.40
CA CYS A 445 -12.48 -5.72 21.14
C CYS A 445 -13.21 -7.01 20.77
N ALA A 446 -13.53 -7.18 19.50
CA ALA A 446 -14.16 -8.36 18.95
C ALA A 446 -13.57 -8.70 17.58
N GLN A 447 -13.76 -9.93 17.16
CA GLN A 447 -13.39 -10.44 15.85
C GLN A 447 -14.64 -10.81 15.06
N PHE A 448 -14.53 -10.70 13.74
CA PHE A 448 -15.55 -11.15 12.83
C PHE A 448 -14.94 -11.72 11.55
N THR A 449 -15.71 -12.52 10.85
CA THR A 449 -15.37 -13.00 9.52
C THR A 449 -16.63 -13.05 8.67
N VAL A 450 -16.45 -12.93 7.36
CA VAL A 450 -17.56 -12.97 6.40
C VAL A 450 -17.67 -14.39 5.87
N ARG A 451 -18.89 -14.94 5.89
CA ARG A 451 -19.22 -16.17 5.17
C ARG A 451 -20.37 -15.96 4.20
N TYR A 452 -20.34 -16.68 3.09
CA TYR A 452 -21.32 -16.54 2.02
C TYR A 452 -21.60 -17.87 1.34
N ARG A 453 -22.77 -17.98 0.69
CA ARG A 453 -23.14 -19.16 -0.10
C ARG A 453 -24.13 -18.78 -1.21
N VAL A 454 -24.22 -19.63 -2.23
CA VAL A 454 -25.06 -19.38 -3.42
C VAL A 454 -26.53 -19.73 -3.15
N SER A 455 -26.77 -20.75 -2.32
CA SER A 455 -28.12 -21.19 -1.94
C SER A 455 -28.12 -21.88 -0.57
N PRO A 456 -29.29 -22.03 0.07
CA PRO A 456 -29.44 -22.76 1.32
C PRO A 456 -28.86 -24.18 1.32
N ASP A 457 -28.85 -24.84 0.15
CA ASP A 457 -28.41 -26.23 -0.04
C ASP A 457 -26.89 -26.35 -0.27
N THR A 458 -26.16 -25.23 -0.28
CA THR A 458 -24.70 -25.19 -0.46
C THR A 458 -23.97 -24.87 0.84
N ASP A 459 -22.77 -25.45 1.02
CA ASP A 459 -21.93 -25.18 2.19
C ASP A 459 -21.46 -23.71 2.22
N TRP A 460 -21.43 -23.14 3.43
CA TRP A 460 -20.87 -21.81 3.67
C TRP A 460 -19.40 -21.77 3.24
N GLN A 461 -19.07 -20.77 2.42
CA GLN A 461 -17.71 -20.39 2.10
C GLN A 461 -17.27 -19.28 3.04
N TRP A 462 -16.01 -19.31 3.47
CA TRP A 462 -15.46 -18.35 4.43
C TRP A 462 -14.42 -17.47 3.73
N VAL A 463 -14.55 -16.14 3.86
CA VAL A 463 -13.65 -15.19 3.20
C VAL A 463 -12.21 -15.36 3.66
N ASN A 464 -12.01 -15.58 4.97
CA ASN A 464 -10.67 -15.80 5.53
C ASN A 464 -9.96 -17.03 4.93
N GLN A 465 -10.71 -18.08 4.59
CA GLN A 465 -10.19 -19.29 3.96
C GLN A 465 -10.00 -19.14 2.45
N GLN A 466 -10.93 -18.48 1.75
CA GLN A 466 -10.94 -18.41 0.29
C GLN A 466 -10.01 -17.33 -0.26
N GLN A 467 -9.87 -16.20 0.44
CA GLN A 467 -9.08 -15.05 -0.02
C GLN A 467 -7.76 -14.90 0.77
N ASN A 468 -7.43 -15.89 1.61
CA ASN A 468 -6.31 -15.85 2.55
C ASN A 468 -6.30 -14.53 3.36
N ALA A 469 -7.50 -14.08 3.76
CA ALA A 469 -7.70 -12.89 4.56
C ALA A 469 -7.68 -13.27 6.05
N LYS A 470 -7.21 -12.38 6.92
CA LYS A 470 -7.38 -12.56 8.36
C LYS A 470 -8.81 -12.22 8.76
N ASP A 471 -9.23 -12.69 9.92
CA ASP A 471 -10.47 -12.21 10.53
C ASP A 471 -10.38 -10.69 10.77
N GLY A 472 -11.50 -10.01 10.56
CA GLY A 472 -11.64 -8.60 10.86
C GLY A 472 -11.66 -8.37 12.36
N GLU A 473 -11.15 -7.22 12.78
CA GLU A 473 -11.12 -6.80 14.18
C GLU A 473 -12.07 -5.61 14.33
N LEU A 474 -12.78 -5.54 15.45
CA LEU A 474 -13.60 -4.40 15.85
C LEU A 474 -13.13 -3.95 17.21
N VAL A 475 -12.68 -2.71 17.32
CA VAL A 475 -12.39 -2.06 18.59
C VAL A 475 -13.40 -0.94 18.76
N PHE A 476 -14.15 -0.94 19.85
CA PHE A 476 -15.20 0.04 20.10
C PHE A 476 -15.13 0.60 21.53
N THR A 477 -15.48 1.87 21.66
CA THR A 477 -15.48 2.61 22.93
C THR A 477 -16.79 2.43 23.70
N ALA A 478 -16.76 2.71 25.01
CA ALA A 478 -17.96 2.71 25.84
C ALA A 478 -18.94 3.81 25.40
N ARG A 479 -20.26 3.53 25.47
CA ARG A 479 -21.31 4.47 25.01
C ARG A 479 -21.40 5.76 25.81
N GLU A 480 -21.00 5.71 27.07
CA GLU A 480 -20.71 6.86 27.89
C GLU A 480 -19.23 6.76 28.25
N PRO A 481 -18.35 7.68 27.80
CA PRO A 481 -17.02 7.72 28.35
C PRO A 481 -17.17 7.91 29.86
N GLU A 482 -16.53 7.06 30.66
CA GLU A 482 -16.29 7.35 32.08
C GLU A 482 -15.35 8.56 32.17
N GLN A 483 -15.82 9.73 31.73
CA GLN A 483 -15.33 10.98 32.26
C GLN A 483 -15.85 11.06 33.68
N GLU A 484 -15.22 10.30 34.58
CA GLU A 484 -15.14 10.73 35.96
C GLU A 484 -14.73 12.20 35.87
N LYS A 485 -15.62 13.10 36.33
CA LYS A 485 -15.27 14.49 36.61
C LYS A 485 -14.25 14.46 37.74
N ILE A 486 -13.03 14.05 37.43
CA ILE A 486 -11.91 14.18 38.32
C ILE A 486 -11.78 15.69 38.52
N ASN A 487 -11.91 16.13 39.76
CA ASN A 487 -11.72 17.52 40.12
C ASN A 487 -10.20 17.78 40.05
N LEU A 488 -9.70 18.01 38.83
CA LEU A 488 -8.29 18.05 38.41
C LEU A 488 -7.41 19.04 39.18
N ALA A 489 -7.98 19.90 40.03
CA ALA A 489 -7.27 20.89 40.80
C ALA A 489 -6.64 20.36 42.11
N GLN A 490 -6.76 19.06 42.44
CA GLN A 490 -6.34 18.52 43.74
C GLN A 490 -5.55 17.20 43.70
N LEU A 491 -5.14 16.68 42.53
CA LEU A 491 -4.37 15.44 42.46
C LEU A 491 -2.92 15.65 42.93
N SER A 492 -2.49 14.84 43.90
CA SER A 492 -1.10 14.73 44.34
C SER A 492 -0.22 13.97 43.32
N LEU A 493 1.10 14.06 43.44
CA LEU A 493 2.05 13.35 42.57
C LEU A 493 1.89 11.81 42.63
N ALA A 494 1.51 11.27 43.79
CA ALA A 494 1.21 9.84 43.96
C ALA A 494 -0.03 9.39 43.15
N SER A 495 -1.07 10.24 43.10
CA SER A 495 -2.30 9.93 42.36
C SER A 495 -2.13 10.06 40.84
N ALA A 496 -1.25 10.94 40.35
CA ALA A 496 -0.99 11.05 38.90
C ALA A 496 -0.31 9.79 38.33
N LYS A 497 0.61 9.19 39.10
CA LYS A 497 1.30 7.96 38.74
C LYS A 497 0.37 6.74 38.79
N GLU A 498 -0.53 6.69 39.76
CA GLU A 498 -1.58 5.65 39.85
C GLU A 498 -2.55 5.72 38.66
N GLU A 499 -2.97 6.93 38.28
CA GLU A 499 -3.86 7.14 37.13
C GLU A 499 -3.21 6.74 35.80
N PHE A 500 -1.96 7.17 35.56
CA PHE A 500 -1.21 6.77 34.36
C PHE A 500 -0.88 5.28 34.35
N GLY A 501 -0.68 4.66 35.53
CA GLY A 501 -0.40 3.24 35.68
C GLY A 501 -1.50 2.31 35.15
N LYS A 502 -2.73 2.80 34.92
CA LYS A 502 -3.82 2.04 34.28
C LYS A 502 -3.52 1.66 32.81
N TYR A 503 -2.57 2.35 32.18
CA TYR A 503 -2.20 2.16 30.78
C TYR A 503 -0.93 1.31 30.58
N PHE A 504 -0.17 1.06 31.65
CA PHE A 504 1.09 0.33 31.60
C PHE A 504 1.24 -0.65 32.76
N ASP A 505 1.43 -1.92 32.43
CA ASP A 505 1.79 -2.96 33.40
C ASP A 505 3.24 -2.75 33.83
N HIS A 506 3.50 -2.96 35.13
CA HIS A 506 4.84 -2.81 35.72
C HIS A 506 5.48 -1.43 35.47
N LEU A 507 4.68 -0.35 35.59
CA LEU A 507 5.17 1.04 35.48
C LEU A 507 6.36 1.29 36.43
N SER A 508 7.45 1.86 35.91
CA SER A 508 8.69 2.03 36.66
C SER A 508 8.55 2.92 37.90
N PRO A 509 9.07 2.50 39.07
CA PRO A 509 9.02 3.30 40.28
C PRO A 509 9.89 4.56 40.21
N ASN A 510 10.93 4.56 39.37
CA ASN A 510 11.89 5.66 39.22
C ASN A 510 11.46 6.73 38.21
N LEU A 511 10.34 6.52 37.52
CA LEU A 511 9.77 7.49 36.59
C LEU A 511 8.96 8.56 37.35
N GLU A 512 9.25 9.83 37.12
CA GLU A 512 8.40 10.92 37.58
C GLU A 512 7.24 11.09 36.61
N VAL A 513 6.02 11.19 37.13
CA VAL A 513 4.80 11.32 36.35
C VAL A 513 4.02 12.51 36.88
N GLU A 514 3.78 13.49 36.01
CA GLU A 514 3.09 14.71 36.37
C GLU A 514 1.89 14.94 35.44
N PHE A 515 0.72 15.20 36.01
CA PHE A 515 -0.46 15.55 35.22
C PHE A 515 -0.33 16.95 34.62
N ARG A 516 -0.85 17.13 33.40
CA ARG A 516 -0.91 18.41 32.70
C ARG A 516 -2.32 18.67 32.21
N LYS A 517 -2.76 19.93 32.27
CA LYS A 517 -4.03 20.33 31.68
C LYS A 517 -3.91 20.33 30.15
N SER A 518 -4.66 19.45 29.49
CA SER A 518 -4.73 19.39 28.03
C SER A 518 -5.45 20.62 27.45
N GLU A 519 -4.93 21.12 26.32
CA GLU A 519 -5.57 22.14 25.47
C GLU A 519 -6.40 21.51 24.34
N ALA A 520 -6.38 20.18 24.20
CA ALA A 520 -7.24 19.44 23.28
C ALA A 520 -8.39 18.81 24.08
N PRO A 521 -9.64 19.32 23.96
CA PRO A 521 -10.77 18.77 24.70
C PRO A 521 -10.98 17.28 24.43
N GLY A 522 -11.21 16.50 25.49
CA GLY A 522 -11.41 15.05 25.38
C GLY A 522 -10.15 14.20 25.52
N SER A 523 -8.99 14.80 25.84
CA SER A 523 -7.77 14.07 26.19
C SER A 523 -7.27 14.31 27.61
N SER A 524 -6.61 13.30 28.14
CA SER A 524 -5.76 13.37 29.33
C SER A 524 -4.29 13.48 28.92
N LEU A 525 -3.48 14.17 29.72
CA LEU A 525 -2.10 14.52 29.36
C LEU A 525 -1.17 14.41 30.57
N TRP A 526 -0.01 13.80 30.37
CA TRP A 526 1.02 13.63 31.38
C TRP A 526 2.39 14.03 30.82
N HIS A 527 3.21 14.57 31.71
CA HIS A 527 4.63 14.81 31.50
C HIS A 527 5.42 13.78 32.31
N LEU A 528 6.27 13.03 31.62
CA LEU A 528 7.10 11.97 32.19
C LEU A 528 8.57 12.42 32.16
N SER A 529 9.24 12.36 33.31
CA SER A 529 10.63 12.80 33.45
C SER A 529 11.47 11.82 34.28
N GLY A 530 12.79 11.95 34.12
CA GLY A 530 13.79 11.24 34.90
C GLY A 530 15.18 11.80 34.61
N SER A 531 16.21 11.30 35.30
CA SER A 531 17.58 11.78 35.17
C SER A 531 18.36 10.98 34.13
N ALA A 532 19.17 11.67 33.33
CA ALA A 532 20.15 11.10 32.42
C ALA A 532 21.58 11.41 32.91
N ASP A 533 22.44 10.40 32.88
CA ASP A 533 23.81 10.49 33.39
C ASP A 533 24.64 11.56 32.65
N PRO A 534 25.60 12.25 33.28
CA PRO A 534 26.45 13.23 32.62
C PRO A 534 27.38 12.62 31.58
N ALA A 535 27.78 13.40 30.59
CA ALA A 535 28.88 13.10 29.70
C ALA A 535 30.22 13.06 30.46
N GLN A 536 31.04 12.05 30.19
CA GLN A 536 32.35 11.83 30.82
C GLN A 536 33.37 11.38 29.77
N ASP A 537 34.62 11.83 29.91
CA ASP A 537 35.75 11.43 29.05
C ASP A 537 35.49 11.57 27.53
N GLY A 538 34.75 12.60 27.13
CA GLY A 538 34.40 12.86 25.73
C GLY A 538 33.30 11.96 25.15
N GLN A 539 32.60 11.19 25.99
CA GLN A 539 31.45 10.36 25.61
C GLN A 539 30.18 10.84 26.31
N SER A 540 29.03 10.69 25.64
CA SER A 540 27.73 11.03 26.23
C SER A 540 27.38 10.11 27.39
N GLY A 541 26.66 10.63 28.38
CA GLY A 541 26.00 9.78 29.36
C GLY A 541 24.75 9.14 28.76
N PHE A 542 24.54 7.85 29.00
CA PHE A 542 23.40 7.10 28.48
C PHE A 542 22.60 6.48 29.62
N THR A 543 21.29 6.66 29.58
CA THR A 543 20.37 6.04 30.53
C THR A 543 19.27 5.32 29.77
N ASN A 544 19.06 4.05 30.11
CA ASN A 544 17.94 3.26 29.61
C ASN A 544 17.00 2.98 30.79
N MET A 545 15.79 3.51 30.72
CA MET A 545 14.77 3.31 31.74
C MET A 545 13.58 2.59 31.13
N VAL A 546 13.22 1.43 31.67
CA VAL A 546 11.95 0.79 31.35
C VAL A 546 10.83 1.71 31.84
N LEU A 547 9.89 2.09 30.97
CA LEU A 547 8.68 2.82 31.34
C LEU A 547 7.66 1.83 31.91
N GLY A 548 7.36 0.77 31.17
CA GLY A 548 6.37 -0.27 31.49
C GLY A 548 5.93 -1.01 30.22
N ILE A 549 5.04 -1.99 30.36
CA ILE A 549 4.45 -2.74 29.22
C ILE A 549 3.08 -2.14 28.89
N PRO A 550 2.81 -1.67 27.65
CA PRO A 550 1.50 -1.15 27.26
C PRO A 550 0.37 -2.16 27.52
N SER A 551 -0.56 -1.84 28.41
CA SER A 551 -1.62 -2.76 28.83
C SER A 551 -2.73 -2.82 27.77
N ARG A 552 -3.28 -4.02 27.54
CA ARG A 552 -4.47 -4.27 26.70
C ARG A 552 -4.34 -3.72 25.26
N THR A 553 -3.14 -3.78 24.68
CA THR A 553 -2.88 -3.29 23.32
C THR A 553 -3.41 -4.27 22.27
N VAL A 554 -4.20 -3.78 21.33
CA VAL A 554 -4.66 -4.53 20.14
C VAL A 554 -3.69 -4.30 18.99
N ARG A 555 -3.38 -3.03 18.70
CA ARG A 555 -2.44 -2.63 17.65
C ARG A 555 -1.55 -1.50 18.12
N TYR A 556 -0.34 -1.42 17.58
CA TYR A 556 0.51 -0.26 17.76
C TYR A 556 1.00 0.29 16.43
N PHE A 557 1.31 1.59 16.46
CA PHE A 557 1.94 2.35 15.41
C PHE A 557 3.10 3.13 16.01
N ALA A 558 4.19 3.28 15.27
CA ALA A 558 5.31 4.12 15.66
C ALA A 558 5.95 4.81 14.45
N LEU A 559 6.36 6.05 14.64
CA LEU A 559 7.31 6.73 13.75
C LEU A 559 8.71 6.50 14.30
N VAL A 560 9.48 5.74 13.53
CA VAL A 560 10.84 5.32 13.89
C VAL A 560 11.85 6.01 13.01
N ARG A 561 13.06 6.14 13.53
CA ARG A 561 14.24 6.57 12.78
C ARG A 561 14.72 5.41 11.91
N VAL A 562 14.13 5.25 10.73
CA VAL A 562 14.49 4.18 9.76
C VAL A 562 15.99 4.27 9.46
N TRP A 563 16.48 5.49 9.33
CA TRP A 563 17.87 5.83 9.59
C TRP A 563 17.96 7.31 10.01
N THR A 564 19.14 7.88 10.20
CA THR A 564 19.35 9.15 10.91
C THR A 564 18.47 10.34 10.45
N PRO A 565 18.39 10.72 9.15
CA PRO A 565 17.58 11.81 8.62
C PRO A 565 16.09 11.52 8.43
N TRP A 566 15.67 10.25 8.38
CA TRP A 566 14.35 9.88 7.88
C TRP A 566 13.51 9.13 8.92
N LEU A 567 12.29 9.61 9.10
CA LEU A 567 11.26 8.87 9.82
C LEU A 567 10.57 7.87 8.89
N GLY A 568 10.06 6.79 9.46
CA GLY A 568 9.14 5.91 8.77
C GLY A 568 8.26 5.12 9.72
N PRO A 569 7.11 4.64 9.24
CA PRO A 569 6.14 3.92 10.05
C PRO A 569 6.60 2.49 10.38
N ARG A 570 6.31 2.05 11.60
CA ARG A 570 6.31 0.66 12.04
C ARG A 570 4.99 0.35 12.70
N HIS A 571 4.52 -0.87 12.50
CA HIS A 571 3.25 -1.36 13.04
C HIS A 571 3.46 -2.72 13.69
N GLY A 572 2.50 -3.10 14.52
CA GLY A 572 2.42 -4.45 15.03
C GLY A 572 1.21 -4.66 15.92
N ARG A 573 1.15 -5.83 16.55
CA ARG A 573 0.04 -6.30 17.38
C ARG A 573 0.54 -6.79 18.72
N ASP A 574 -0.35 -6.74 19.71
CA ASP A 574 -0.14 -7.26 21.06
C ASP A 574 1.07 -6.64 21.78
N LYS A 575 2.27 -7.18 21.53
CA LYS A 575 3.52 -6.77 22.19
C LYS A 575 4.30 -5.78 21.35
N PHE A 576 4.68 -4.65 21.96
CA PHE A 576 5.50 -3.64 21.32
C PHE A 576 6.88 -4.18 20.94
N ARG A 577 7.15 -4.36 19.65
CA ARG A 577 8.43 -4.86 19.13
C ARG A 577 8.92 -4.00 17.98
N ILE A 578 10.02 -3.29 18.21
CA ILE A 578 10.64 -2.38 17.25
C ILE A 578 12.16 -2.48 17.38
N THR A 579 12.86 -2.42 16.25
CA THR A 579 14.33 -2.49 16.21
C THR A 579 14.99 -1.12 16.26
N GLU A 580 14.30 -0.10 15.79
CA GLU A 580 14.79 1.27 15.61
C GLU A 580 14.43 2.19 16.79
N ASP A 581 15.07 3.36 16.84
CA ASP A 581 14.72 4.43 17.78
C ASP A 581 13.37 5.05 17.38
N VAL A 582 12.47 5.23 18.34
CA VAL A 582 11.10 5.71 18.15
C VAL A 582 10.96 7.14 18.66
N ILE A 583 10.31 8.01 17.89
CA ILE A 583 10.02 9.40 18.27
C ILE A 583 8.59 9.58 18.75
N LEU A 584 7.65 8.94 18.05
CA LEU A 584 6.24 8.93 18.35
C LEU A 584 5.76 7.48 18.30
N CYS A 585 5.04 7.01 19.30
CA CYS A 585 4.29 5.77 19.20
C CYS A 585 2.89 5.90 19.76
N SER A 586 2.01 5.03 19.30
CA SER A 586 0.64 4.93 19.76
C SER A 586 0.19 3.49 19.89
N PHE A 587 -0.58 3.23 20.94
CA PHE A 587 -1.18 1.94 21.27
C PHE A 587 -2.69 2.09 21.24
N LEU A 588 -3.34 1.37 20.33
CA LEU A 588 -4.80 1.20 20.32
C LEU A 588 -5.15 0.12 21.33
N ARG A 589 -5.91 0.49 22.36
CA ARG A 589 -6.31 -0.43 23.41
C ARG A 589 -7.61 -1.16 23.07
N GLU A 590 -7.86 -2.26 23.78
CA GLU A 590 -9.10 -3.04 23.66
C GLU A 590 -10.36 -2.22 23.98
N ASP A 591 -10.27 -1.17 24.79
CA ASP A 591 -11.38 -0.28 25.14
C ASP A 591 -11.59 0.86 24.11
N GLY A 592 -10.81 0.88 23.03
CA GLY A 592 -10.86 1.89 21.97
C GLY A 592 -10.13 3.19 22.28
N GLU A 593 -9.48 3.29 23.44
CA GLU A 593 -8.66 4.45 23.76
C GLU A 593 -7.28 4.36 23.10
N HIS A 594 -6.80 5.50 22.60
CA HIS A 594 -5.47 5.65 22.03
C HIS A 594 -4.52 6.17 23.10
N VAL A 595 -3.45 5.42 23.40
CA VAL A 595 -2.34 5.91 24.24
C VAL A 595 -1.23 6.36 23.32
N VAL A 596 -0.87 7.64 23.34
CA VAL A 596 0.15 8.22 22.45
C VAL A 596 1.32 8.74 23.29
N LEU A 597 2.55 8.40 22.90
CA LEU A 597 3.79 8.86 23.53
C LEU A 597 4.64 9.64 22.54
N LEU A 598 5.16 10.80 22.95
CA LEU A 598 6.11 11.62 22.19
C LEU A 598 7.39 11.81 23.02
N ALA A 599 8.52 11.34 22.48
CA ALA A 599 9.83 11.57 23.10
C ALA A 599 10.36 12.95 22.71
N VAL A 600 10.45 13.86 23.68
CA VAL A 600 10.90 15.24 23.47
C VAL A 600 12.42 15.30 23.59
N SER A 601 13.08 15.80 22.55
CA SER A 601 14.54 15.85 22.44
C SER A 601 15.08 17.27 22.33
N GLY A 602 16.36 17.46 22.66
CA GLY A 602 17.08 18.73 22.51
C GLY A 602 16.83 19.71 23.67
N THR A 603 15.80 19.51 24.50
CA THR A 603 15.64 20.25 25.74
C THR A 603 16.75 19.86 26.72
N ASN A 604 17.38 20.87 27.33
CA ASN A 604 18.55 20.69 28.19
C ASN A 604 19.70 19.87 27.55
N ASP A 605 19.86 19.87 26.22
CA ASP A 605 20.89 19.09 25.52
C ASP A 605 20.84 17.57 25.80
N VAL A 606 19.62 17.06 25.99
CA VAL A 606 19.33 15.63 26.12
C VAL A 606 18.56 15.15 24.89
N LEU A 607 19.07 14.13 24.21
CA LEU A 607 18.35 13.40 23.17
C LEU A 607 17.54 12.27 23.85
N THR A 608 16.23 12.26 23.65
CA THR A 608 15.31 11.25 24.20
C THR A 608 14.62 10.51 23.07
N VAL A 609 14.67 9.18 23.08
CA VAL A 609 13.97 8.30 22.13
C VAL A 609 13.35 7.12 22.87
N LEU A 610 12.39 6.44 22.26
CA LEU A 610 11.80 5.21 22.80
C LEU A 610 12.32 3.97 22.05
N ARG A 611 12.33 2.81 22.71
CA ARG A 611 12.64 1.49 22.16
C ARG A 611 11.70 0.44 22.73
N SER A 612 11.70 -0.75 22.15
CA SER A 612 11.08 -1.92 22.79
C SER A 612 12.09 -2.74 23.60
N GLY A 613 11.67 -3.24 24.76
CA GLY A 613 12.35 -4.31 25.49
C GLY A 613 12.02 -5.71 24.95
N GLU A 614 12.62 -6.74 25.53
CA GLU A 614 12.46 -8.13 25.07
C GLU A 614 11.04 -8.68 25.28
N ASN A 615 10.32 -8.20 26.31
CA ASN A 615 8.99 -8.69 26.67
C ASN A 615 7.85 -7.80 26.15
N GLY A 616 8.17 -6.72 25.42
CA GLY A 616 7.21 -5.73 24.93
C GLY A 616 7.17 -4.45 25.76
N GLU A 617 8.17 -4.21 26.60
CA GLU A 617 8.31 -2.97 27.37
C GLU A 617 8.54 -1.77 26.45
N VAL A 618 7.98 -0.61 26.79
CA VAL A 618 8.48 0.67 26.29
C VAL A 618 9.71 1.05 27.13
N VAL A 619 10.83 1.29 26.47
CA VAL A 619 12.09 1.69 27.10
C VAL A 619 12.43 3.10 26.66
N ILE A 620 12.58 4.02 27.60
CA ILE A 620 13.09 5.36 27.38
C ILE A 620 14.61 5.27 27.31
N LYS A 621 15.19 5.66 26.18
CA LYS A 621 16.63 5.81 26.00
C LYS A 621 16.94 7.30 25.92
N SER A 622 17.78 7.77 26.84
CA SER A 622 18.28 9.14 26.84
C SER A 622 19.78 9.19 26.66
N GLN A 623 20.25 10.17 25.89
CA GLN A 623 21.65 10.50 25.68
C GLN A 623 21.85 11.95 26.11
N ASN A 624 22.70 12.19 27.11
CA ASN A 624 22.95 13.50 27.69
C ASN A 624 24.37 13.97 27.33
N ASP A 625 24.43 15.17 26.76
CA ASP A 625 25.67 15.78 26.28
C ASP A 625 26.25 16.84 27.22
N ASN A 626 25.62 17.04 28.38
CA ASN A 626 26.12 17.95 29.40
C ASN A 626 27.14 17.28 30.30
N ALA A 627 28.06 18.09 30.84
CA ALA A 627 28.97 17.68 31.90
C ALA A 627 28.26 17.37 33.24
N SER A 628 26.99 17.79 33.38
CA SER A 628 26.14 17.52 34.55
C SER A 628 24.98 16.59 34.17
N ALA A 629 24.43 15.88 35.16
CA ALA A 629 23.19 15.14 34.97
C ALA A 629 22.06 16.10 34.55
N SER A 630 21.25 15.68 33.59
CA SER A 630 20.17 16.48 33.02
C SER A 630 18.91 15.62 32.85
N GLY A 631 17.73 16.23 32.86
CA GLY A 631 16.47 15.49 32.77
C GLY A 631 16.08 15.13 31.33
N PHE A 632 15.67 13.88 31.08
CA PHE A 632 14.95 13.49 29.85
C PHE A 632 13.45 13.81 29.97
N GLN A 633 12.75 13.91 28.83
CA GLN A 633 11.33 14.27 28.80
C GLN A 633 10.54 13.41 27.78
N VAL A 634 9.43 12.84 28.23
CA VAL A 634 8.45 12.15 27.38
C VAL A 634 7.06 12.69 27.71
N LEU A 635 6.26 13.00 26.70
CA LEU A 635 4.87 13.38 26.87
C LEU A 635 3.98 12.19 26.55
N ALA A 636 2.93 11.99 27.35
CA ALA A 636 1.94 10.94 27.15
C ALA A 636 0.53 11.53 27.13
N SER A 637 -0.33 11.06 26.24
CA SER A 637 -1.72 11.48 26.18
C SER A 637 -2.63 10.32 25.82
N THR A 638 -3.84 10.33 26.38
CA THR A 638 -4.89 9.37 26.03
C THR A 638 -6.15 10.09 25.57
N ALA A 639 -6.82 9.52 24.55
CA ALA A 639 -8.12 9.98 24.05
C ALA A 639 -8.81 8.90 23.22
N ALA A 640 -10.12 9.04 23.01
CA ALA A 640 -10.90 8.19 22.10
C ALA A 640 -10.60 8.43 20.60
N ASP A 641 -9.88 9.51 20.28
CA ASP A 641 -9.44 9.85 18.93
C ASP A 641 -7.94 10.17 18.94
N PHE A 642 -7.20 9.53 18.02
CA PHE A 642 -5.74 9.71 17.92
C PHE A 642 -5.34 11.17 17.63
N GLU A 643 -6.07 11.90 16.78
CA GLU A 643 -5.74 13.29 16.47
C GLU A 643 -5.91 14.19 17.69
N VAL A 644 -6.89 13.92 18.55
CA VAL A 644 -7.07 14.63 19.82
C VAL A 644 -5.89 14.35 20.76
N ALA A 645 -5.47 13.10 20.90
CA ALA A 645 -4.33 12.71 21.75
C ALA A 645 -3.02 13.34 21.27
N ILE A 646 -2.67 13.23 19.98
CA ILE A 646 -1.44 13.82 19.45
C ILE A 646 -1.47 15.35 19.49
N SER A 647 -2.63 15.99 19.27
CA SER A 647 -2.74 17.45 19.40
C SER A 647 -2.38 17.92 20.80
N ALA A 648 -2.82 17.20 21.84
CA ALA A 648 -2.47 17.50 23.23
C ALA A 648 -0.95 17.44 23.46
N LEU A 649 -0.28 16.41 22.93
CA LEU A 649 1.16 16.25 23.03
C LEU A 649 1.91 17.39 22.35
N ILE A 650 1.52 17.76 21.13
CA ILE A 650 2.19 18.81 20.36
C ILE A 650 2.03 20.18 21.03
N TYR A 651 0.83 20.51 21.51
CA TYR A 651 0.60 21.77 22.20
C TYR A 651 1.45 21.89 23.47
N GLU A 652 1.61 20.80 24.22
CA GLU A 652 2.49 20.78 25.39
C GLU A 652 3.98 20.80 25.01
N ALA A 653 4.39 20.03 24.00
CA ALA A 653 5.77 20.01 23.51
C ALA A 653 6.23 21.43 23.09
N ARG A 654 5.35 22.21 22.44
CA ARG A 654 5.62 23.61 22.10
C ARG A 654 5.88 24.50 23.31
N LYS A 655 5.28 24.22 24.46
CA LYS A 655 5.57 24.97 25.70
C LYS A 655 6.95 24.62 26.25
N LEU A 656 7.33 23.35 26.18
CA LEU A 656 8.62 22.84 26.67
C LEU A 656 9.82 23.35 25.86
N VAL A 657 9.67 23.50 24.54
CA VAL A 657 10.77 23.93 23.66
C VAL A 657 10.89 25.46 23.51
N ARG A 658 9.99 26.23 24.11
CA ARG A 658 10.09 27.71 24.13
C ARG A 658 11.16 28.15 25.12
N PRO A 659 12.02 29.15 24.79
CA PRO A 659 13.02 29.63 25.73
C PRO A 659 12.36 30.19 27.01
N PHE A 660 12.59 29.53 28.14
CA PHE A 660 12.28 30.05 29.47
C PHE A 660 13.29 31.17 29.78
N GLY A 661 13.05 32.37 29.27
CA GLY A 661 14.00 33.49 29.41
C GLY A 661 13.68 34.78 28.65
N ALA A 662 12.67 34.81 27.78
CA ALA A 662 12.05 36.09 27.44
C ALA A 662 11.30 36.54 28.70
N GLU A 663 11.85 37.53 29.41
CA GLU A 663 11.13 38.25 30.45
C GLU A 663 9.70 38.50 29.96
N THR A 664 8.75 38.36 30.86
CA THR A 664 7.42 38.93 30.76
C THR A 664 7.53 40.46 30.60
N THR A 665 8.00 40.94 29.46
CA THR A 665 7.71 42.29 28.98
C THR A 665 6.27 42.22 28.51
N ASP A 666 5.40 42.80 29.33
CA ASP A 666 3.97 43.02 29.15
C ASP A 666 3.29 42.05 28.20
N ARG A 667 2.47 41.14 28.78
CA ARG A 667 1.43 40.41 28.06
C ARG A 667 0.85 41.32 26.97
N ILE A 668 1.22 41.10 25.71
CA ILE A 668 0.33 41.47 24.62
C ILE A 668 -0.93 40.69 24.95
N PRO A 669 -2.05 41.36 25.29
CA PRO A 669 -3.23 40.64 25.71
C PRO A 669 -3.59 39.66 24.61
N THR A 670 -3.87 38.40 24.99
CA THR A 670 -4.67 37.51 24.16
C THR A 670 -5.86 38.33 23.67
N PRO A 671 -6.18 38.37 22.36
CA PRO A 671 -7.40 39.00 21.91
C PRO A 671 -8.54 38.33 22.66
N VAL A 672 -9.14 39.05 23.61
CA VAL A 672 -10.41 38.65 24.18
C VAL A 672 -11.40 38.84 23.05
N SER A 673 -11.88 37.74 22.48
CA SER A 673 -13.12 37.80 21.73
C SER A 673 -14.28 37.86 22.72
N PRO A 674 -15.17 38.86 22.64
CA PRO A 674 -15.21 39.94 21.64
C PRO A 674 -14.37 41.17 22.07
N PRO A 675 -13.82 41.97 21.13
CA PRO A 675 -13.13 43.21 21.46
C PRO A 675 -14.12 44.26 22.02
N GLY A 676 -13.67 45.06 22.99
CA GLY A 676 -14.38 46.23 23.50
C GLY A 676 -14.34 47.44 22.54
N ASP A 677 -15.12 48.46 22.88
CA ASP A 677 -15.61 49.58 22.02
C ASP A 677 -14.56 50.56 21.42
N ASP A 678 -13.27 50.24 21.38
CA ASP A 678 -12.23 51.11 20.80
C ASP A 678 -11.73 50.58 19.44
N VAL A 679 -12.64 50.49 18.48
CA VAL A 679 -12.35 50.14 17.08
C VAL A 679 -12.10 51.40 16.26
N VAL A 680 -10.89 51.55 15.70
CA VAL A 680 -10.75 52.30 14.44
C VAL A 680 -11.48 51.47 13.39
N LEU A 681 -12.66 51.95 12.99
CA LEU A 681 -13.39 51.41 11.84
C LEU A 681 -12.48 51.49 10.62
N VAL A 682 -11.88 50.37 10.23
CA VAL A 682 -11.54 50.17 8.83
C VAL A 682 -12.88 50.03 8.13
N GLU A 683 -13.35 51.10 7.48
CA GLU A 683 -14.64 51.19 6.76
C GLU A 683 -14.77 50.23 5.57
N LYS A 684 -13.92 49.19 5.48
CA LYS A 684 -14.04 48.10 4.52
C LYS A 684 -13.69 46.80 5.20
N ASP A 685 -14.59 45.82 5.08
CA ASP A 685 -14.28 44.42 5.35
C ASP A 685 -12.91 44.06 4.73
N PRO A 686 -12.02 43.34 5.44
CA PRO A 686 -10.82 42.82 4.81
C PRO A 686 -11.25 41.82 3.73
N GLU A 687 -11.23 42.24 2.47
CA GLU A 687 -11.36 41.33 1.33
C GLU A 687 -10.16 40.37 1.36
N ALA A 688 -10.42 39.09 1.57
CA ALA A 688 -9.39 38.05 1.52
C ALA A 688 -8.77 38.05 0.12
N GLN A 689 -7.46 38.28 0.05
CA GLN A 689 -6.71 38.25 -1.21
C GLN A 689 -5.87 36.98 -1.24
N TRP A 690 -5.96 36.21 -2.32
CA TRP A 690 -5.01 35.14 -2.57
C TRP A 690 -3.69 35.71 -3.10
N LEU A 691 -2.61 35.47 -2.36
CA LEU A 691 -1.24 35.68 -2.81
C LEU A 691 -0.62 34.31 -3.09
N SER A 692 -0.12 34.11 -4.31
CA SER A 692 0.60 32.88 -4.66
C SER A 692 1.87 32.80 -3.82
N GLU A 693 1.98 31.75 -3.01
CA GLU A 693 3.24 31.40 -2.38
C GLU A 693 4.15 30.70 -3.40
N TRP A 694 5.47 30.78 -3.21
CA TRP A 694 6.40 30.21 -4.17
C TRP A 694 6.19 28.69 -4.36
N TYR A 695 5.85 27.96 -3.29
CA TYR A 695 5.57 26.53 -3.31
C TYR A 695 4.21 26.16 -3.93
N ASP A 696 3.39 27.13 -4.34
CA ASP A 696 2.19 26.90 -5.16
C ASP A 696 2.50 26.87 -6.67
N GLY A 697 3.74 27.18 -7.08
CA GLY A 697 4.20 27.05 -8.46
C GLY A 697 4.62 25.63 -8.82
N LEU A 698 4.39 25.20 -10.06
CA LEU A 698 5.01 23.96 -10.57
C LEU A 698 6.52 24.13 -10.62
N THR A 699 7.25 23.20 -10.01
CA THR A 699 8.72 23.24 -9.92
C THR A 699 9.36 22.14 -10.75
N TYR A 700 10.46 22.46 -11.43
CA TYR A 700 11.36 21.47 -12.03
C TYR A 700 12.63 21.32 -11.18
N CYS A 701 13.00 20.09 -10.87
CA CYS A 701 14.22 19.73 -10.15
C CYS A 701 15.16 18.96 -11.08
N THR A 702 16.44 19.37 -11.14
CA THR A 702 17.42 18.81 -12.09
C THR A 702 17.98 17.44 -11.71
N TRP A 703 17.77 16.96 -10.48
CA TRP A 703 18.44 15.79 -9.92
C TRP A 703 18.33 14.52 -10.76
N ASN A 704 17.14 13.94 -10.89
CA ASN A 704 16.96 12.69 -11.65
C ASN A 704 16.99 12.93 -13.16
N GLY A 705 16.38 14.03 -13.62
CA GLY A 705 16.22 14.29 -15.06
C GLY A 705 17.51 14.64 -15.81
N LEU A 706 18.51 15.25 -15.16
CA LEU A 706 19.77 15.70 -15.81
C LEU A 706 21.02 14.94 -15.32
N GLY A 707 20.89 14.17 -14.24
CA GLY A 707 21.97 13.39 -13.63
C GLY A 707 23.01 14.25 -12.92
N GLN A 708 24.08 13.59 -12.43
CA GLN A 708 25.10 14.23 -11.58
C GLN A 708 26.07 15.15 -12.33
N ASP A 709 26.30 14.96 -13.63
CA ASP A 709 27.19 15.81 -14.44
C ASP A 709 26.44 17.06 -14.94
N LEU A 710 25.98 17.90 -14.01
CA LEU A 710 25.15 19.07 -14.30
C LEU A 710 25.98 20.20 -14.94
N THR A 711 25.47 20.79 -16.02
CA THR A 711 26.11 21.92 -16.71
C THR A 711 25.10 23.01 -17.08
N GLU A 712 25.55 24.25 -17.25
CA GLU A 712 24.71 25.35 -17.74
C GLU A 712 23.97 24.97 -19.03
N GLY A 713 24.67 24.32 -19.96
CA GLY A 713 24.10 23.88 -21.24
C GLY A 713 22.99 22.84 -21.09
N LYS A 714 23.15 21.86 -20.19
CA LYS A 714 22.09 20.86 -19.91
C LYS A 714 20.85 21.52 -19.30
N ILE A 715 21.03 22.46 -18.38
CA ILE A 715 19.91 23.18 -17.75
C ILE A 715 19.13 23.97 -18.80
N LEU A 716 19.81 24.80 -19.60
CA LEU A 716 19.15 25.60 -20.64
C LEU A 716 18.45 24.72 -21.67
N HIS A 717 19.08 23.63 -22.10
CA HIS A 717 18.47 22.67 -23.02
C HIS A 717 17.18 22.06 -22.43
N ALA A 718 17.22 21.61 -21.17
CA ALA A 718 16.05 21.04 -20.50
C ALA A 718 14.87 22.04 -20.43
N LEU A 719 15.16 23.30 -20.09
CA LEU A 719 14.17 24.36 -20.03
C LEU A 719 13.59 24.71 -21.41
N ASP A 720 14.41 24.69 -22.46
CA ASP A 720 13.95 24.86 -23.85
C ASP A 720 13.03 23.70 -24.27
N ILE A 721 13.36 22.47 -23.87
CA ILE A 721 12.53 21.31 -24.16
C ILE A 721 11.18 21.38 -23.40
N LEU A 722 11.15 21.75 -22.12
CA LEU A 722 9.90 21.99 -21.39
C LEU A 722 9.03 23.04 -22.09
N LYS A 723 9.64 24.18 -22.46
CA LYS A 723 8.96 25.29 -23.15
C LYS A 723 8.38 24.86 -24.50
N THR A 724 9.13 24.10 -25.31
CA THR A 724 8.67 23.62 -26.63
C THR A 724 7.52 22.62 -26.53
N HIS A 725 7.41 21.89 -25.41
CA HIS A 725 6.28 21.00 -25.11
C HIS A 725 5.11 21.73 -24.41
N GLY A 726 5.18 23.06 -24.28
CA GLY A 726 4.13 23.86 -23.64
C GLY A 726 4.08 23.74 -22.11
N ILE A 727 5.12 23.18 -21.49
CA ILE A 727 5.24 23.08 -20.03
C ILE A 727 5.89 24.36 -19.53
N SER A 728 5.13 25.12 -18.76
CA SER A 728 5.60 26.33 -18.09
C SER A 728 5.79 26.03 -16.61
N ILE A 729 6.99 26.19 -16.10
CA ILE A 729 7.31 26.05 -14.67
C ILE A 729 7.46 27.43 -14.03
N SER A 730 7.16 27.52 -12.74
CA SER A 730 7.33 28.76 -11.97
C SER A 730 8.64 28.77 -11.19
N ASN A 731 9.12 27.59 -10.79
CA ASN A 731 10.31 27.42 -9.98
C ASN A 731 11.29 26.44 -10.63
N LEU A 732 12.57 26.71 -10.50
CA LEU A 732 13.66 25.81 -10.88
C LEU A 732 14.52 25.50 -9.65
N ILE A 733 14.79 24.23 -9.40
CA ILE A 733 15.80 23.78 -8.43
C ILE A 733 17.00 23.25 -9.22
N ILE A 734 18.12 23.99 -9.16
CA ILE A 734 19.43 23.55 -9.64
C ILE A 734 20.03 22.69 -8.52
N ASP A 735 19.86 21.38 -8.68
CA ASP A 735 20.15 20.37 -7.68
C ASP A 735 21.52 19.72 -7.93
N ASP A 736 22.32 19.65 -6.87
CA ASP A 736 23.68 19.07 -6.76
C ASP A 736 24.71 19.42 -7.89
N ASN A 737 26.01 19.29 -7.60
CA ASN A 737 27.13 19.42 -8.54
C ASN A 737 27.27 20.76 -9.31
N TRP A 738 26.65 21.85 -8.87
CA TRP A 738 26.92 23.18 -9.43
C TRP A 738 28.13 23.87 -8.78
N GLN A 739 28.46 23.49 -7.55
CA GLN A 739 29.55 24.05 -6.76
C GLN A 739 30.93 23.69 -7.31
N ALA A 740 31.93 24.53 -7.05
CA ALA A 740 33.34 24.19 -7.23
C ALA A 740 33.81 23.24 -6.10
N LEU A 741 34.20 22.02 -6.48
CA LEU A 741 34.54 20.93 -5.57
C LEU A 741 35.97 20.41 -5.83
N ASP A 742 36.63 19.93 -4.79
CA ASP A 742 37.85 19.12 -4.96
C ASP A 742 37.53 17.64 -5.22
N ASN A 743 38.56 16.84 -5.52
CA ASN A 743 38.44 15.40 -5.75
C ASN A 743 37.43 15.04 -6.87
N GLU A 744 37.41 15.80 -7.96
CA GLU A 744 36.56 15.49 -9.11
C GLU A 744 36.86 14.08 -9.65
N GLY A 745 35.80 13.33 -9.97
CA GLY A 745 35.89 11.93 -10.37
C GLY A 745 35.80 10.91 -9.22
N ASP A 746 35.97 11.33 -7.97
CA ASP A 746 35.66 10.49 -6.80
C ASP A 746 34.15 10.46 -6.51
N SER A 747 33.76 9.58 -5.59
CA SER A 747 32.41 9.52 -5.02
C SER A 747 31.98 10.87 -4.44
N GLN A 748 30.70 11.25 -4.58
CA GLN A 748 30.16 12.52 -4.08
C GLN A 748 30.53 12.79 -2.61
N PHE A 749 30.61 11.75 -1.79
CA PHE A 749 30.94 11.83 -0.37
C PHE A 749 32.41 12.16 -0.05
N LYS A 750 33.31 12.07 -1.03
CA LYS A 750 34.72 12.47 -0.92
C LYS A 750 34.98 13.89 -1.42
N ARG A 751 34.02 14.48 -2.14
CA ARG A 751 34.14 15.83 -2.71
C ARG A 751 33.87 16.86 -1.62
N ARG A 752 34.66 17.93 -1.60
CA ARG A 752 34.57 18.98 -0.57
C ARG A 752 34.44 20.34 -1.21
N TRP A 753 33.75 21.24 -0.52
CA TRP A 753 33.42 22.55 -1.08
C TRP A 753 34.59 23.52 -0.98
N MET A 754 34.98 24.12 -2.11
CA MET A 754 36.17 24.98 -2.18
C MET A 754 35.88 26.48 -2.08
N GLN A 755 34.85 26.97 -2.78
CA GLN A 755 34.55 28.41 -2.93
C GLN A 755 33.06 28.62 -3.22
N PHE A 756 32.54 29.83 -2.99
CA PHE A 756 31.12 30.14 -3.24
C PHE A 756 30.74 30.16 -4.73
N GLU A 757 31.67 30.53 -5.61
CA GLU A 757 31.41 30.56 -7.05
C GLU A 757 31.21 29.15 -7.63
N ALA A 758 30.36 29.05 -8.65
CA ALA A 758 30.09 27.80 -9.35
C ALA A 758 31.37 27.22 -9.99
N ASN A 759 31.35 25.91 -10.28
CA ASN A 759 32.46 25.25 -10.95
C ASN A 759 32.72 25.91 -12.33
N PRO A 760 33.93 26.43 -12.60
CA PRO A 760 34.24 27.11 -13.85
C PRO A 760 34.20 26.18 -15.08
N ASP A 761 34.33 24.86 -14.91
CA ASP A 761 34.27 23.92 -16.04
C ASP A 761 32.82 23.67 -16.49
N THR A 762 31.85 23.71 -15.57
CA THR A 762 30.42 23.48 -15.86
C THR A 762 29.60 24.78 -15.97
N PHE A 763 30.09 25.88 -15.38
CA PHE A 763 29.56 27.24 -15.42
C PHE A 763 30.68 28.24 -15.79
N PRO A 764 31.15 28.25 -17.05
CA PRO A 764 32.35 28.99 -17.48
C PRO A 764 32.27 30.52 -17.37
N GLN A 765 31.06 31.08 -17.25
CA GLN A 765 30.85 32.51 -17.01
C GLN A 765 30.34 32.82 -15.59
N GLY A 766 30.34 31.83 -14.70
CA GLY A 766 29.85 31.93 -13.32
C GLY A 766 28.33 31.85 -13.20
N LEU A 767 27.86 31.63 -11.96
CA LEU A 767 26.45 31.37 -11.64
C LEU A 767 25.55 32.55 -12.05
N LYS A 768 26.02 33.79 -11.83
CA LYS A 768 25.26 35.01 -12.17
C LYS A 768 24.90 35.10 -13.65
N LYS A 769 25.80 34.67 -14.53
CA LYS A 769 25.57 34.68 -15.99
C LYS A 769 24.57 33.60 -16.38
N ALA A 770 24.69 32.41 -15.83
CA ALA A 770 23.73 31.31 -16.05
C ALA A 770 22.32 31.68 -15.56
N VAL A 771 22.17 32.17 -14.34
CA VAL A 771 20.88 32.66 -13.79
C VAL A 771 20.30 33.79 -14.65
N GLY A 772 21.14 34.73 -15.09
CA GLY A 772 20.75 35.80 -16.01
C GLY A 772 20.33 35.28 -17.40
N ALA A 773 20.90 34.18 -17.89
CA ALA A 773 20.46 33.53 -19.13
C ALA A 773 19.10 32.84 -18.95
N ILE A 774 18.91 32.10 -17.85
CA ILE A 774 17.66 31.42 -17.51
C ILE A 774 16.51 32.43 -17.46
N ARG A 775 16.64 33.52 -16.69
CA ARG A 775 15.57 34.53 -16.54
C ARG A 775 15.27 35.26 -17.85
N ARG A 776 16.27 35.47 -18.73
CA ARG A 776 16.06 36.11 -20.04
C ARG A 776 15.34 35.18 -21.03
N ASN A 777 15.70 33.91 -21.06
CA ASN A 777 15.17 32.94 -22.03
C ASN A 777 13.82 32.33 -21.59
N HIS A 778 13.60 32.26 -20.27
CA HIS A 778 12.43 31.65 -19.63
C HIS A 778 11.84 32.59 -18.56
N PRO A 779 11.18 33.70 -18.95
CA PRO A 779 10.67 34.71 -18.02
C PRO A 779 9.57 34.24 -17.07
N ASN A 780 8.99 33.05 -17.32
CA ASN A 780 7.97 32.44 -16.45
C ASN A 780 8.58 31.85 -15.16
N ILE A 781 9.90 31.64 -15.12
CA ILE A 781 10.61 31.14 -13.95
C ILE A 781 10.84 32.30 -12.98
N SER A 782 9.95 32.40 -12.00
CA SER A 782 9.96 33.43 -10.96
C SER A 782 11.08 33.17 -9.95
N HIS A 783 11.28 31.90 -9.56
CA HIS A 783 12.22 31.54 -8.49
C HIS A 783 13.23 30.51 -8.96
N ILE A 784 14.48 30.71 -8.56
CA ILE A 784 15.60 29.81 -8.85
C ILE A 784 16.25 29.46 -7.52
N ALA A 785 16.13 28.19 -7.17
CA ALA A 785 16.77 27.59 -6.02
C ALA A 785 18.07 26.88 -6.41
N VAL A 786 19.04 26.89 -5.51
CA VAL A 786 20.24 26.04 -5.61
C VAL A 786 20.32 25.10 -4.41
N TRP A 787 20.89 23.93 -4.63
CA TRP A 787 21.12 22.94 -3.59
C TRP A 787 22.46 23.16 -2.87
N HIS A 788 22.52 22.89 -1.57
CA HIS A 788 23.78 22.70 -0.83
C HIS A 788 23.57 21.80 0.41
N ALA A 789 24.64 21.20 0.92
CA ALA A 789 24.61 20.52 2.22
C ALA A 789 24.83 21.51 3.37
N LEU A 790 24.37 21.17 4.59
CA LEU A 790 24.50 22.07 5.74
C LEU A 790 25.97 22.28 6.17
N LEU A 791 26.75 21.21 6.32
CA LEU A 791 28.15 21.30 6.78
C LEU A 791 29.18 21.52 5.65
N GLY A 792 28.75 21.92 4.46
CA GLY A 792 29.61 22.11 3.30
C GLY A 792 29.05 21.45 2.03
N TYR A 793 29.86 20.61 1.38
CA TYR A 793 29.37 19.57 0.47
C TYR A 793 29.28 18.23 1.22
N TRP A 794 28.97 17.11 0.55
CA TRP A 794 28.87 15.80 1.19
C TRP A 794 30.15 15.38 1.97
N GLY A 795 31.35 15.79 1.53
CA GLY A 795 32.61 15.58 2.24
C GLY A 795 33.07 16.74 3.15
N GLY A 796 32.23 17.76 3.34
CA GLY A 796 32.54 18.95 4.14
C GLY A 796 33.21 20.07 3.34
N ILE A 797 34.09 20.84 3.99
CA ILE A 797 34.85 21.96 3.44
C ILE A 797 36.24 21.51 2.99
N SER A 798 36.72 22.00 1.85
CA SER A 798 38.07 21.69 1.37
C SER A 798 39.11 22.48 2.18
N PRO A 799 40.12 21.83 2.77
CA PRO A 799 41.15 22.51 3.58
C PRO A 799 42.01 23.49 2.77
N ASP A 800 42.16 23.26 1.47
CA ASP A 800 42.95 24.10 0.56
C ASP A 800 42.10 25.15 -0.18
N GLY A 801 40.77 25.09 -0.01
CA GLY A 801 39.79 25.97 -0.64
C GLY A 801 39.80 27.40 -0.09
N GLU A 802 39.19 28.32 -0.83
CA GLU A 802 39.01 29.71 -0.39
C GLU A 802 38.14 29.82 0.87
N ILE A 803 37.12 28.95 1.01
CA ILE A 803 36.25 28.94 2.19
C ILE A 803 37.08 28.70 3.47
N ALA A 804 37.92 27.66 3.50
CA ALA A 804 38.75 27.35 4.68
C ALA A 804 39.80 28.43 5.00
N LYS A 805 40.20 29.24 4.01
CA LYS A 805 41.13 30.37 4.20
C LYS A 805 40.46 31.61 4.79
N ASN A 806 39.18 31.80 4.49
CA ASN A 806 38.43 33.01 4.86
C ASN A 806 37.62 32.85 6.16
N PHE A 807 37.28 31.62 6.52
CA PHE A 807 36.47 31.29 7.69
C PHE A 807 37.21 30.38 8.66
N LYS A 808 36.93 30.54 9.95
CA LYS A 808 37.40 29.63 10.99
C LYS A 808 36.77 28.26 10.74
N THR A 809 37.59 27.22 10.69
CA THR A 809 37.16 25.84 10.47
C THR A 809 37.57 24.95 11.63
N LYS A 810 36.82 23.87 11.83
CA LYS A 810 37.08 22.85 12.85
C LYS A 810 36.86 21.47 12.24
N GLU A 811 37.82 20.58 12.46
CA GLU A 811 37.65 19.17 12.13
C GLU A 811 36.76 18.51 13.19
N VAL A 812 35.67 17.89 12.74
CA VAL A 812 34.71 17.19 13.59
C VAL A 812 34.69 15.71 13.25
N LYS A 813 34.61 14.86 14.27
CA LYS A 813 34.48 13.41 14.10
C LYS A 813 33.03 13.01 13.92
N ILE A 814 32.80 12.05 13.04
CA ILE A 814 31.48 11.50 12.73
C ILE A 814 31.41 10.06 13.23
N LYS A 815 30.35 9.73 13.97
CA LYS A 815 30.09 8.38 14.46
C LYS A 815 30.03 7.39 13.30
N ASP A 816 30.54 6.18 13.54
CA ASP A 816 30.37 5.07 12.60
C ASP A 816 28.87 4.84 12.35
N LEU A 817 28.52 4.75 11.07
CA LEU A 817 27.14 4.70 10.61
C LEU A 817 26.57 3.32 10.91
N ALA A 818 25.97 3.16 12.09
CA ALA A 818 25.33 1.91 12.52
C ALA A 818 24.07 1.53 11.71
N ALA A 819 23.69 2.31 10.70
CA ALA A 819 22.59 1.98 9.80
C ALA A 819 23.15 1.78 8.37
N GLY A 820 23.20 0.52 7.94
CA GLY A 820 23.70 0.14 6.61
C GLY A 820 23.06 0.94 5.48
N GLY A 821 23.90 1.44 4.57
CA GLY A 821 23.50 2.17 3.38
C GLY A 821 24.74 2.65 2.60
N PRO A 822 24.59 3.15 1.35
CA PRO A 822 25.72 3.64 0.54
C PRO A 822 26.53 4.74 1.24
N ILE A 823 25.88 5.59 2.05
CA ILE A 823 26.50 6.68 2.83
C ILE A 823 27.42 6.12 3.94
N ALA A 824 27.12 4.94 4.50
CA ALA A 824 27.94 4.28 5.52
C ALA A 824 29.35 3.93 5.03
N LYS A 825 29.49 3.64 3.73
CA LYS A 825 30.79 3.39 3.09
C LYS A 825 31.51 4.68 2.69
N ALA A 826 30.86 5.82 2.83
CA ALA A 826 31.24 7.03 2.15
C ALA A 826 32.00 8.03 3.04
N LEU A 827 31.95 7.83 4.36
CA LEU A 827 32.72 8.56 5.36
C LEU A 827 33.95 7.75 5.82
N GLU A 828 34.77 7.26 4.87
CA GLU A 828 35.98 6.46 5.14
C GLU A 828 36.99 7.16 6.08
N SER A 829 37.01 8.50 6.11
CA SER A 829 37.87 9.29 7.02
C SER A 829 37.33 9.39 8.44
N GLN A 830 36.05 9.09 8.69
CA GLN A 830 35.34 9.30 9.97
C GLN A 830 35.48 10.73 10.54
N SER A 831 35.88 11.70 9.72
CA SER A 831 35.96 13.13 10.07
C SER A 831 35.58 14.00 8.89
N LEU A 832 35.09 15.21 9.19
CA LEU A 832 34.72 16.25 8.24
C LEU A 832 35.33 17.58 8.71
N LEU A 833 35.81 18.40 7.78
CA LEU A 833 36.14 19.80 8.07
C LEU A 833 34.88 20.64 7.91
N ALA A 834 34.44 21.30 8.99
CA ALA A 834 33.25 22.15 9.01
C ALA A 834 33.63 23.59 9.40
N ILE A 835 32.71 24.53 9.18
CA ILE A 835 32.84 25.90 9.69
C ILE A 835 32.70 25.86 11.21
N ASP A 836 33.58 26.56 11.91
CA ASP A 836 33.55 26.63 13.36
C ASP A 836 32.29 27.40 13.81
N PRO A 837 31.59 26.98 14.90
CA PRO A 837 30.39 27.64 15.37
C PRO A 837 30.54 29.13 15.68
N ASP A 838 31.74 29.62 15.98
CA ASP A 838 31.99 31.05 16.20
C ASP A 838 31.86 31.88 14.91
N ASP A 839 31.90 31.23 13.74
CA ASP A 839 31.98 31.89 12.43
C ASP A 839 30.85 31.47 11.46
N VAL A 840 29.99 30.53 11.87
CA VAL A 840 28.93 29.96 11.03
C VAL A 840 27.85 30.99 10.66
N ASP A 841 27.55 31.94 11.55
CA ASP A 841 26.64 33.06 11.27
C ASP A 841 27.17 33.93 10.12
N ARG A 842 28.45 34.31 10.18
CA ARG A 842 29.11 35.09 9.12
C ARG A 842 29.16 34.29 7.82
N PHE A 843 29.46 33.00 7.89
CA PHE A 843 29.52 32.13 6.73
C PHE A 843 28.20 32.08 5.95
N TYR A 844 27.06 31.80 6.61
CA TYR A 844 25.77 31.76 5.92
C TYR A 844 25.29 33.12 5.46
N ASP A 845 25.56 34.17 6.23
CA ASP A 845 25.24 35.55 5.84
C ASP A 845 25.99 35.96 4.57
N ASP A 846 27.30 35.67 4.49
CA ASP A 846 28.13 35.94 3.32
C ASP A 846 27.73 35.06 2.12
N PHE A 847 27.50 33.76 2.34
CA PHE A 847 27.11 32.83 1.28
C PHE A 847 25.76 33.19 0.67
N TYR A 848 24.74 33.46 1.48
CA TYR A 848 23.41 33.78 0.98
C TYR A 848 23.33 35.19 0.41
N ARG A 849 24.13 36.14 0.91
CA ARG A 849 24.34 37.44 0.23
C ARG A 849 24.93 37.23 -1.15
N TYR A 850 25.95 36.38 -1.29
CA TYR A 850 26.53 36.03 -2.57
C TYR A 850 25.46 35.45 -3.51
N LEU A 851 24.73 34.41 -3.10
CA LEU A 851 23.66 33.80 -3.89
C LEU A 851 22.62 34.83 -4.34
N SER A 852 22.12 35.64 -3.41
CA SER A 852 21.18 36.74 -3.71
C SER A 852 21.74 37.71 -4.75
N SER A 853 23.03 38.05 -4.69
CA SER A 853 23.71 38.93 -5.65
C SER A 853 23.87 38.34 -7.06
N THR A 854 23.77 37.02 -7.20
CA THR A 854 23.74 36.30 -8.48
C THR A 854 22.34 36.21 -9.10
N GLY A 855 21.30 36.50 -8.31
CA GLY A 855 19.89 36.39 -8.71
C GLY A 855 19.19 35.10 -8.31
N VAL A 856 19.88 34.21 -7.56
CA VAL A 856 19.30 33.09 -6.83
C VAL A 856 18.48 33.64 -5.66
N ASP A 857 17.28 33.11 -5.45
CA ASP A 857 16.35 33.64 -4.46
C ASP A 857 15.69 32.56 -3.60
N SER A 858 16.22 31.34 -3.65
CA SER A 858 15.79 30.20 -2.87
C SER A 858 16.93 29.19 -2.67
N VAL A 859 16.84 28.32 -1.65
CA VAL A 859 17.80 27.24 -1.40
C VAL A 859 17.09 25.93 -1.04
N LYS A 860 17.66 24.80 -1.45
CA LYS A 860 17.36 23.46 -0.92
C LYS A 860 18.56 23.03 -0.09
N THR A 861 18.37 22.78 1.21
CA THR A 861 19.47 22.44 2.12
C THR A 861 19.34 21.02 2.65
N ASP A 862 20.28 20.18 2.24
CA ASP A 862 20.32 18.75 2.53
C ASP A 862 21.36 18.41 3.61
N ALA A 863 21.44 17.11 3.93
CA ALA A 863 22.40 16.51 4.86
C ALA A 863 22.44 17.15 6.26
N GLN A 864 21.33 17.76 6.70
CA GLN A 864 21.27 18.43 8.01
C GLN A 864 21.47 17.44 9.18
N PHE A 865 21.10 16.17 8.99
CA PHE A 865 21.31 15.09 9.95
C PHE A 865 22.77 14.83 10.33
N PHE A 866 23.76 15.35 9.58
CA PHE A 866 25.17 15.24 9.98
C PHE A 866 25.42 15.84 11.37
N LEU A 867 24.60 16.81 11.80
CA LEU A 867 24.62 17.34 13.16
C LEU A 867 24.37 16.27 14.23
N ASP A 868 23.47 15.32 13.98
CA ASP A 868 23.18 14.22 14.92
C ASP A 868 24.27 13.13 14.93
N LEU A 869 25.07 13.06 13.86
CA LEU A 869 26.15 12.10 13.72
C LEU A 869 27.48 12.56 14.33
N LEU A 870 27.61 13.83 14.73
CA LEU A 870 28.80 14.32 15.42
C LEU A 870 29.11 13.43 16.62
N GLU A 871 30.35 12.95 16.77
CA GLU A 871 30.74 12.00 17.82
C GLU A 871 30.84 12.69 19.19
N CYS A 872 31.62 13.77 19.25
CA CYS A 872 31.89 14.53 20.47
C CYS A 872 30.60 15.18 21.03
N PRO A 873 30.26 14.98 22.32
CA PRO A 873 29.10 15.60 22.96
C PRO A 873 29.11 17.12 22.92
N GLU A 874 30.27 17.73 23.17
CA GLU A 874 30.42 19.19 23.14
C GLU A 874 30.16 19.75 21.74
N ASP A 875 30.75 19.12 20.71
CA ASP A 875 30.53 19.53 19.32
C ASP A 875 29.08 19.39 18.92
N ARG A 876 28.45 18.22 19.21
CA ARG A 876 27.05 17.99 18.89
C ARG A 876 26.13 19.03 19.53
N ARG A 877 26.36 19.38 20.80
CA ARG A 877 25.59 20.41 21.50
C ARG A 877 25.72 21.79 20.84
N ILE A 878 26.95 22.20 20.53
CA ILE A 878 27.24 23.55 20.02
C ILE A 878 26.85 23.67 18.54
N PHE A 879 27.32 22.75 17.69
CA PHE A 879 27.07 22.77 16.25
C PHE A 879 25.58 22.69 15.92
N THR A 880 24.82 21.83 16.62
CA THR A 880 23.40 21.62 16.29
C THR A 880 22.60 22.92 16.36
N ARG A 881 22.76 23.69 17.44
CA ARG A 881 22.06 24.97 17.59
C ARG A 881 22.63 26.04 16.66
N ALA A 882 23.95 26.21 16.67
CA ALA A 882 24.62 27.26 15.89
C ALA A 882 24.30 27.15 14.39
N TYR A 883 24.40 25.96 13.79
CA TYR A 883 24.10 25.77 12.38
C TYR A 883 22.62 25.93 12.05
N GLN A 884 21.71 25.38 12.87
CA GLN A 884 20.27 25.48 12.62
C GLN A 884 19.78 26.94 12.72
N ASP A 885 20.33 27.71 13.66
CA ASP A 885 20.00 29.12 13.87
C ASP A 885 20.60 29.99 12.77
N ALA A 886 21.90 29.85 12.48
CA ALA A 886 22.59 30.60 11.42
C ALA A 886 21.91 30.39 10.05
N TRP A 887 21.59 29.12 9.72
CA TRP A 887 20.87 28.77 8.51
C TRP A 887 19.46 29.37 8.47
N SER A 888 18.68 29.22 9.55
CA SER A 888 17.30 29.73 9.62
C SER A 888 17.26 31.26 9.48
N ILE A 889 18.12 31.97 10.21
CA ILE A 889 18.19 33.43 10.20
C ILE A 889 18.62 33.94 8.82
N SER A 890 19.64 33.34 8.23
CA SER A 890 20.16 33.76 6.92
C SER A 890 19.16 33.45 5.81
N SER A 891 18.51 32.27 5.82
CA SER A 891 17.47 31.93 4.85
C SER A 891 16.32 32.92 4.90
N LEU A 892 15.85 33.29 6.11
CA LEU A 892 14.80 34.29 6.27
C LEU A 892 15.24 35.68 5.79
N ARG A 893 16.48 36.08 6.08
CA ARG A 893 17.03 37.39 5.69
C ARG A 893 17.10 37.58 4.18
N TYR A 894 17.56 36.57 3.44
CA TYR A 894 17.83 36.69 2.00
C TYR A 894 16.75 36.11 1.10
N PHE A 895 16.04 35.08 1.57
CA PHE A 895 15.08 34.32 0.76
C PHE A 895 13.65 34.33 1.33
N GLY A 896 13.45 34.77 2.56
CA GLY A 896 12.15 34.72 3.23
C GLY A 896 11.73 33.27 3.49
N THR A 897 10.53 32.87 3.06
CA THR A 897 10.00 31.49 3.20
C THR A 897 10.53 30.52 2.14
N ARG A 898 11.42 30.97 1.25
CA ARG A 898 11.89 30.24 0.07
C ARG A 898 13.08 29.32 0.35
N ALA A 899 12.95 28.45 1.34
CA ALA A 899 13.96 27.44 1.65
C ALA A 899 13.30 26.06 1.80
N ILE A 900 13.96 25.01 1.32
CA ILE A 900 13.54 23.62 1.54
C ILE A 900 14.48 23.00 2.57
N SER A 901 13.92 22.53 3.68
CA SER A 901 14.64 21.75 4.68
C SER A 901 14.58 20.28 4.29
N CYS A 902 15.73 19.64 4.08
CA CYS A 902 15.81 18.27 3.63
C CYS A 902 16.76 17.46 4.51
N MET A 903 16.50 16.16 4.64
CA MET A 903 17.26 15.24 5.49
C MET A 903 17.40 15.74 6.94
N SER A 904 16.35 16.36 7.48
CA SER A 904 16.38 17.09 8.75
C SER A 904 15.37 16.55 9.79
N MET A 905 14.80 15.35 9.58
CA MET A 905 13.86 14.74 10.54
C MET A 905 14.57 13.99 11.70
N PHE A 906 15.74 14.48 12.12
CA PHE A 906 16.39 14.01 13.34
C PHE A 906 15.82 14.76 14.56
N PRO A 907 15.80 14.15 15.76
CA PRO A 907 14.95 14.63 16.85
C PRO A 907 15.25 16.07 17.29
N GLN A 908 16.53 16.43 17.40
CA GLN A 908 16.94 17.75 17.85
C GLN A 908 16.50 18.85 16.87
N ALA A 909 16.53 18.62 15.55
CA ALA A 909 15.97 19.58 14.59
C ALA A 909 14.44 19.67 14.68
N ILE A 910 13.75 18.55 14.88
CA ILE A 910 12.28 18.54 15.05
C ILE A 910 11.89 19.49 16.18
N PHE A 911 12.51 19.38 17.35
CA PHE A 911 12.13 20.17 18.52
C PHE A 911 12.75 21.57 18.59
N HIS A 912 13.93 21.78 17.98
CA HIS A 912 14.60 23.09 17.96
C HIS A 912 14.11 24.00 16.85
N SER A 913 14.03 23.50 15.61
CA SER A 913 13.82 24.34 14.43
C SER A 913 12.49 24.09 13.71
N GLN A 914 11.81 22.96 13.94
CA GLN A 914 10.60 22.63 13.18
C GLN A 914 9.32 22.73 14.02
N LEU A 915 9.36 22.47 15.33
CA LEU A 915 8.20 22.55 16.21
C LEU A 915 7.83 24.00 16.62
N PRO A 916 8.79 24.91 16.92
CA PRO A 916 8.46 26.27 17.32
C PRO A 916 7.75 27.08 16.23
N ASN A 917 6.79 27.90 16.64
CA ASN A 917 6.00 28.77 15.75
C ASN A 917 6.51 30.23 15.75
N ASN A 918 7.79 30.43 16.05
CA ASN A 918 8.45 31.74 16.11
C ASN A 918 9.07 32.18 14.77
N LYS A 919 8.87 31.38 13.71
CA LYS A 919 9.32 31.69 12.35
C LYS A 919 8.25 31.27 11.33
N PRO A 920 8.30 31.78 10.09
CA PRO A 920 7.43 31.32 9.02
C PRO A 920 7.60 29.82 8.70
N THR A 921 6.52 29.22 8.21
CA THR A 921 6.51 27.84 7.70
C THR A 921 7.33 27.72 6.42
N ILE A 922 8.13 26.66 6.32
CA ILE A 922 8.92 26.32 5.12
C ILE A 922 8.69 24.86 4.71
N PRO A 923 8.88 24.50 3.43
CA PRO A 923 8.88 23.10 3.00
C PRO A 923 9.89 22.23 3.76
N LEU A 924 9.46 21.03 4.15
CA LEU A 924 10.28 19.98 4.77
C LEU A 924 10.12 18.69 3.97
N ARG A 925 11.21 18.13 3.44
CA ARG A 925 11.19 16.81 2.80
C ARG A 925 10.72 15.76 3.81
N ASN A 926 9.60 15.12 3.51
CA ASN A 926 8.80 14.37 4.47
C ASN A 926 9.06 12.85 4.44
N SER A 927 9.91 12.37 3.54
CA SER A 927 10.43 10.99 3.49
C SER A 927 11.76 10.94 2.75
N ASP A 928 12.30 9.73 2.59
CA ASP A 928 13.37 9.44 1.64
C ASP A 928 12.95 9.70 0.18
N ASP A 929 13.92 9.70 -0.73
CA ASP A 929 13.75 10.17 -2.11
C ASP A 929 12.90 9.24 -3.00
N PHE A 930 12.41 9.80 -4.11
CA PHE A 930 11.86 9.07 -5.24
C PHE A 930 12.98 8.42 -6.06
N PHE A 931 13.04 7.10 -6.01
CA PHE A 931 13.97 6.27 -6.80
C PHE A 931 13.23 5.65 -8.01
N PRO A 932 13.36 6.22 -9.23
CA PRO A 932 12.65 5.72 -10.41
C PRO A 932 12.95 4.25 -10.72
N GLU A 933 14.18 3.81 -10.46
CA GLU A 933 14.67 2.47 -10.79
C GLU A 933 14.35 1.39 -9.74
N VAL A 934 13.66 1.72 -8.65
CA VAL A 934 13.35 0.78 -7.55
C VAL A 934 11.83 0.59 -7.45
N PRO A 935 11.23 -0.36 -8.20
CA PRO A 935 9.77 -0.51 -8.28
C PRO A 935 9.06 -0.67 -6.93
N ALA A 936 9.67 -1.39 -5.98
CA ALA A 936 9.11 -1.62 -4.65
C ALA A 936 9.08 -0.35 -3.78
N SER A 937 9.87 0.67 -4.12
CA SER A 937 9.93 1.92 -3.36
C SER A 937 8.71 2.80 -3.56
N HIS A 938 8.01 2.72 -4.69
CA HIS A 938 6.98 3.71 -5.06
C HIS A 938 5.76 3.72 -4.13
N THR A 939 5.17 2.54 -3.89
CA THR A 939 4.02 2.39 -2.99
C THR A 939 4.44 2.61 -1.54
N TRP A 940 5.63 2.15 -1.15
CA TRP A 940 6.22 2.40 0.17
C TRP A 940 6.45 3.90 0.42
N HIS A 941 6.94 4.63 -0.56
CA HIS A 941 7.23 6.06 -0.48
C HIS A 941 5.96 6.87 -0.21
N VAL A 942 4.85 6.59 -0.91
CA VAL A 942 3.56 7.24 -0.65
C VAL A 942 2.99 6.83 0.72
N PHE A 943 3.12 5.55 1.10
CA PHE A 943 2.72 5.07 2.42
C PHE A 943 3.48 5.76 3.56
N CYS A 944 4.80 5.87 3.44
CA CYS A 944 5.69 6.51 4.41
C CYS A 944 5.35 7.99 4.57
N ASN A 945 5.20 8.73 3.46
CA ASN A 945 4.82 10.14 3.49
C ASN A 945 3.48 10.38 4.21
N ALA A 946 2.46 9.58 3.89
CA ALA A 946 1.13 9.70 4.49
C ALA A 946 1.15 9.45 6.01
N HIS A 947 2.03 8.57 6.50
CA HIS A 947 2.19 8.28 7.93
C HIS A 947 3.07 9.32 8.64
N ASN A 948 4.17 9.76 8.02
CA ASN A 948 5.02 10.83 8.57
C ASN A 948 4.21 12.13 8.76
N ALA A 949 3.24 12.38 7.86
CA ALA A 949 2.29 13.48 7.98
C ALA A 949 1.38 13.44 9.21
N LEU A 950 1.30 12.31 9.95
CA LEU A 950 0.63 12.27 11.26
C LEU A 950 1.36 13.15 12.29
N LEU A 951 2.69 13.30 12.17
CA LEU A 951 3.49 14.19 13.01
C LEU A 951 3.81 15.51 12.30
N THR A 952 4.31 15.47 11.06
CA THR A 952 4.90 16.65 10.41
C THR A 952 3.89 17.76 10.13
N ARG A 953 2.60 17.45 9.96
CA ARG A 953 1.54 18.47 9.84
C ARG A 953 1.34 19.34 11.09
N TYR A 954 1.79 18.86 12.25
CA TYR A 954 1.73 19.57 13.52
C TYR A 954 2.99 20.39 13.79
N LEU A 955 4.05 20.15 13.02
CA LEU A 955 5.24 20.99 13.05
C LEU A 955 4.95 22.29 12.26
N ASN A 956 5.78 23.29 12.45
CA ASN A 956 5.77 24.54 11.71
C ASN A 956 6.48 24.38 10.35
N VAL A 957 6.07 23.38 9.58
CA VAL A 957 6.63 23.03 8.26
C VAL A 957 5.51 22.67 7.29
N LEU A 958 5.81 22.73 6.00
CA LEU A 958 4.95 22.22 4.94
C LEU A 958 5.50 20.87 4.46
N PRO A 959 4.81 19.74 4.68
CA PRO A 959 5.29 18.43 4.25
C PRO A 959 5.47 18.36 2.72
N ASP A 960 6.69 18.10 2.27
CA ASP A 960 7.07 17.94 0.87
C ASP A 960 7.29 16.45 0.57
N TRP A 961 6.45 15.91 -0.32
CA TRP A 961 6.37 14.49 -0.68
C TRP A 961 7.27 14.12 -1.86
N ASP A 962 8.30 14.90 -2.11
CA ASP A 962 9.30 14.64 -3.12
C ASP A 962 8.90 14.78 -4.59
N MET A 963 9.89 14.99 -5.45
CA MET A 963 9.70 15.02 -6.90
C MET A 963 9.31 13.65 -7.47
N PHE A 964 8.78 13.65 -8.69
CA PHE A 964 8.52 12.43 -9.46
C PHE A 964 8.70 12.67 -10.96
N GLN A 965 8.73 11.59 -11.74
CA GLN A 965 8.75 11.65 -13.20
C GLN A 965 7.36 11.40 -13.78
N THR A 966 6.90 12.26 -14.69
CA THR A 966 5.56 12.26 -15.27
C THR A 966 5.37 11.20 -16.35
N SER A 967 6.46 10.69 -16.91
CA SER A 967 6.50 9.60 -17.90
C SER A 967 6.69 8.21 -17.29
N HIS A 968 6.91 8.13 -15.96
CA HIS A 968 7.15 6.88 -15.27
C HIS A 968 5.89 5.98 -15.21
N PRO A 969 6.00 4.63 -15.16
CA PRO A 969 4.84 3.74 -15.01
C PRO A 969 3.96 3.98 -13.77
N TYR A 970 4.50 4.62 -12.73
CA TYR A 970 3.77 5.06 -11.53
C TYR A 970 3.44 6.56 -11.52
N ALA A 971 3.58 7.26 -12.65
CA ALA A 971 3.46 8.71 -12.70
C ALA A 971 2.12 9.23 -12.19
N SER A 972 1.00 8.66 -12.66
CA SER A 972 -0.33 9.11 -12.21
C SER A 972 -0.59 8.81 -10.73
N PHE A 973 -0.09 7.68 -10.23
CA PHE A 973 -0.15 7.31 -8.82
C PHE A 973 0.60 8.34 -7.94
N HIS A 974 1.81 8.71 -8.34
CA HIS A 974 2.61 9.71 -7.64
C HIS A 974 2.03 11.12 -7.77
N ALA A 975 1.51 11.48 -8.95
CA ALA A 975 0.84 12.75 -9.19
C ALA A 975 -0.38 12.94 -8.27
N ALA A 976 -1.26 11.93 -8.20
CA ALA A 976 -2.41 11.93 -7.30
C ALA A 976 -2.00 12.05 -5.83
N ALA A 977 -0.95 11.35 -5.40
CA ALA A 977 -0.41 11.45 -4.06
C ALA A 977 0.05 12.87 -3.71
N ARG A 978 0.75 13.57 -4.63
CA ARG A 978 1.17 14.96 -4.41
C ARG A 978 -0.01 15.94 -4.44
N CYS A 979 -1.04 15.69 -5.25
CA CYS A 979 -2.23 16.54 -5.22
C CYS A 979 -2.95 16.49 -3.87
N VAL A 980 -3.06 15.31 -3.24
CA VAL A 980 -3.72 15.17 -1.94
C VAL A 980 -2.80 15.43 -0.74
N SER A 981 -1.49 15.59 -0.94
CA SER A 981 -0.53 15.83 0.15
C SER A 981 -0.72 17.18 0.84
N GLY A 982 -1.34 18.15 0.18
CA GLY A 982 -1.40 19.53 0.67
C GLY A 982 -0.06 20.26 0.66
N GLY A 983 0.98 19.66 0.07
CA GLY A 983 2.34 20.20 -0.11
C GLY A 983 2.65 20.63 -1.55
N PRO A 984 3.91 20.93 -1.87
CA PRO A 984 4.33 21.30 -3.21
C PRO A 984 4.34 20.12 -4.20
N ILE A 985 4.39 20.41 -5.51
CA ILE A 985 4.54 19.41 -6.58
C ILE A 985 5.77 19.74 -7.43
N TYR A 986 6.71 18.78 -7.47
CA TYR A 986 7.95 18.89 -8.23
C TYR A 986 8.02 17.80 -9.30
N ILE A 987 8.45 18.15 -10.50
CA ILE A 987 8.74 17.21 -11.57
C ILE A 987 10.26 17.14 -11.82
N THR A 988 10.75 15.97 -12.24
CA THR A 988 12.18 15.75 -12.56
C THR A 988 12.34 14.90 -13.81
N ASP A 989 11.50 15.19 -14.80
CA ASP A 989 11.47 14.50 -16.07
C ASP A 989 12.79 14.64 -16.84
N GLU A 990 13.17 13.58 -17.53
CA GLU A 990 14.20 13.64 -18.56
C GLU A 990 13.72 14.56 -19.70
N PRO A 991 14.57 15.46 -20.22
CA PRO A 991 14.21 16.33 -21.33
C PRO A 991 13.64 15.57 -22.52
N GLY A 992 12.38 15.85 -22.87
CA GLY A 992 11.68 15.27 -24.01
C GLY A 992 10.80 14.07 -23.65
N ASN A 993 10.86 13.60 -22.41
CA ASN A 993 10.05 12.50 -21.90
C ASN A 993 9.04 13.00 -20.86
N HIS A 994 8.05 13.77 -21.32
CA HIS A 994 7.05 14.44 -20.48
C HIS A 994 5.64 13.94 -20.78
N ASN A 995 4.84 13.72 -19.74
CA ASN A 995 3.40 13.49 -19.87
C ASN A 995 2.63 14.80 -19.63
N VAL A 996 2.44 15.57 -20.71
CA VAL A 996 1.76 16.87 -20.68
C VAL A 996 0.30 16.76 -20.21
N ALA A 997 -0.39 15.67 -20.56
CA ALA A 997 -1.77 15.43 -20.11
C ALA A 997 -1.81 15.33 -18.58
N LEU A 998 -0.93 14.52 -17.98
CA LEU A 998 -0.86 14.38 -16.53
C LEU A 998 -0.45 15.69 -15.83
N ILE A 999 0.50 16.44 -16.39
CA ILE A 999 0.88 17.76 -15.86
C ILE A 999 -0.33 18.71 -15.86
N ASN A 1000 -1.15 18.67 -16.91
CA ASN A 1000 -2.38 19.45 -16.97
C ASN A 1000 -3.43 18.98 -15.95
N GLU A 1001 -3.42 17.73 -15.50
CA GLU A 1001 -4.36 17.25 -14.47
C GLU A 1001 -4.01 17.76 -13.06
N ILE A 1002 -2.73 18.05 -12.80
CA ILE A 1002 -2.24 18.49 -11.47
C ILE A 1002 -1.96 19.99 -11.37
N THR A 1003 -2.04 20.71 -12.49
CA THR A 1003 -1.77 22.16 -12.57
C THR A 1003 -2.87 22.94 -13.28
N ALA A 1004 -2.88 24.25 -13.09
CA ALA A 1004 -3.74 25.17 -13.81
C ALA A 1004 -3.01 26.48 -14.10
N PRO A 1005 -3.30 27.16 -15.23
CA PRO A 1005 -2.75 28.48 -15.50
C PRO A 1005 -3.36 29.55 -14.59
N SER A 1006 -2.54 30.45 -14.06
CA SER A 1006 -3.00 31.65 -13.36
C SER A 1006 -3.39 32.76 -14.35
N THR A 1007 -4.07 33.79 -13.86
CA THR A 1007 -4.43 34.96 -14.68
C THR A 1007 -3.19 35.68 -15.24
N GLN A 1008 -2.06 35.61 -14.54
CA GLN A 1008 -0.78 36.21 -14.93
C GLN A 1008 0.04 35.33 -15.90
N GLY A 1009 -0.42 34.11 -16.22
CA GLY A 1009 0.27 33.21 -17.16
C GLY A 1009 1.28 32.25 -16.51
N TYR A 1010 1.34 32.20 -15.19
CA TYR A 1010 2.12 31.20 -14.44
C TYR A 1010 1.36 29.87 -14.33
N THR A 1011 2.08 28.79 -14.05
CA THR A 1011 1.49 27.48 -13.80
C THR A 1011 1.45 27.22 -12.30
N VAL A 1012 0.24 27.13 -11.76
CA VAL A 1012 0.02 26.90 -10.32
C VAL A 1012 -0.50 25.49 -10.08
N ILE A 1013 -0.17 24.93 -8.92
CA ILE A 1013 -0.72 23.67 -8.43
C ILE A 1013 -2.01 23.94 -7.65
N LEU A 1014 -2.91 22.96 -7.60
CA LEU A 1014 -4.15 23.05 -6.83
C LEU A 1014 -4.02 22.38 -5.47
N ARG A 1015 -3.16 22.98 -4.62
CA ARG A 1015 -2.85 22.46 -3.29
C ARG A 1015 -4.02 22.66 -2.32
N PRO A 1016 -4.51 21.59 -1.65
CA PRO A 1016 -5.43 21.70 -0.52
C PRO A 1016 -4.86 22.52 0.64
N GLY A 1017 -5.72 23.17 1.43
CA GLY A 1017 -5.30 24.02 2.54
C GLY A 1017 -4.75 23.27 3.76
N VAL A 1018 -5.11 21.99 3.92
CA VAL A 1018 -4.68 21.13 5.03
C VAL A 1018 -3.73 20.06 4.51
N ALA A 1019 -2.60 19.81 5.19
CA ALA A 1019 -1.69 18.74 4.82
C ALA A 1019 -2.39 17.37 4.89
N GLY A 1020 -2.21 16.56 3.84
CA GLY A 1020 -2.77 15.23 3.71
C GLY A 1020 -2.08 14.22 4.59
N ARG A 1021 -2.86 13.35 5.24
CA ARG A 1021 -2.36 12.27 6.12
C ARG A 1021 -3.18 11.00 5.99
N THR A 1022 -2.63 9.86 6.41
CA THR A 1022 -3.42 8.62 6.48
C THR A 1022 -4.55 8.72 7.52
N ILE A 1023 -5.71 8.11 7.25
CA ILE A 1023 -6.78 7.89 8.25
C ILE A 1023 -6.70 6.49 8.89
N ASP A 1024 -5.75 5.67 8.44
CA ASP A 1024 -5.57 4.26 8.83
C ASP A 1024 -4.23 4.04 9.56
N MET A 1025 -3.99 4.82 10.61
CA MET A 1025 -2.70 4.84 11.30
C MET A 1025 -2.22 3.48 11.84
N TYR A 1026 -3.11 2.51 12.08
CA TYR A 1026 -2.76 1.16 12.58
C TYR A 1026 -2.75 0.06 11.51
N HIS A 1027 -2.96 0.38 10.24
CA HIS A 1027 -2.82 -0.60 9.16
C HIS A 1027 -1.36 -0.73 8.75
N ASP A 1028 -0.83 -1.95 8.89
CA ASP A 1028 0.52 -2.29 8.43
C ASP A 1028 0.57 -2.26 6.90
N TYR A 1029 1.71 -1.86 6.34
CA TYR A 1029 1.94 -1.89 4.89
C TYR A 1029 1.68 -3.29 4.27
N ASN A 1030 2.04 -4.34 5.00
CA ASN A 1030 1.90 -5.73 4.58
C ASN A 1030 0.48 -6.30 4.79
N ASP A 1031 -0.41 -5.57 5.47
CA ASP A 1031 -1.84 -5.98 5.54
C ASP A 1031 -2.52 -5.87 4.16
N GLY A 1032 -1.91 -5.15 3.20
CA GLY A 1032 -2.34 -5.07 1.80
C GLY A 1032 -3.66 -4.32 1.59
N GLN A 1033 -4.03 -3.46 2.55
CA GLN A 1033 -5.21 -2.60 2.48
C GLN A 1033 -4.97 -1.42 1.53
N VAL A 1034 -6.05 -0.83 1.03
CA VAL A 1034 -5.98 0.45 0.30
C VAL A 1034 -5.53 1.53 1.29
N LEU A 1035 -4.45 2.25 0.96
CA LEU A 1035 -4.01 3.41 1.73
C LEU A 1035 -4.98 4.57 1.47
N ARG A 1036 -5.55 5.13 2.54
CA ARG A 1036 -6.50 6.25 2.47
C ARG A 1036 -5.86 7.52 3.01
N VAL A 1037 -5.68 8.52 2.15
CA VAL A 1037 -5.06 9.81 2.48
C VAL A 1037 -6.14 10.89 2.48
N SER A 1038 -6.34 11.53 3.63
CA SER A 1038 -7.38 12.52 3.86
C SER A 1038 -6.80 13.93 3.91
N THR A 1039 -7.46 14.88 3.24
CA THR A 1039 -7.14 16.31 3.24
C THR A 1039 -8.41 17.15 3.09
N TYR A 1040 -8.33 18.44 3.40
CA TYR A 1040 -9.46 19.37 3.39
C TYR A 1040 -9.07 20.70 2.73
N THR A 1041 -10.03 21.33 2.05
CA THR A 1041 -9.86 22.66 1.47
C THR A 1041 -11.11 23.53 1.66
N GLY A 1042 -10.90 24.84 1.86
CA GLY A 1042 -11.98 25.81 2.08
C GLY A 1042 -12.25 26.14 3.55
N ARG A 1043 -13.31 26.91 3.82
CA ARG A 1043 -13.71 27.32 5.17
C ARG A 1043 -14.34 26.15 5.95
N ALA A 1044 -14.37 26.23 7.27
CA ALA A 1044 -15.09 25.26 8.08
C ALA A 1044 -16.58 25.19 7.63
N ARG A 1045 -17.13 23.97 7.53
CA ARG A 1045 -18.52 23.65 7.11
C ARG A 1045 -18.87 23.82 5.62
N THR A 1046 -18.28 24.77 4.91
CA THR A 1046 -18.55 25.00 3.46
C THR A 1046 -17.45 24.50 2.54
N GLY A 1047 -16.29 24.14 3.09
CA GLY A 1047 -15.19 23.51 2.36
C GLY A 1047 -15.48 22.06 1.99
N SER A 1048 -14.55 21.46 1.27
CA SER A 1048 -14.67 20.11 0.73
C SER A 1048 -13.64 19.18 1.36
N GLY A 1049 -14.13 18.03 1.84
CA GLY A 1049 -13.28 16.93 2.26
C GLY A 1049 -12.82 16.11 1.06
N ILE A 1050 -11.54 15.76 1.00
CA ILE A 1050 -10.93 15.02 -0.10
C ILE A 1050 -10.30 13.74 0.48
N LEU A 1051 -10.52 12.62 -0.18
CA LEU A 1051 -9.94 11.33 0.15
C LEU A 1051 -9.26 10.72 -1.07
N GLY A 1052 -7.92 10.62 -1.02
CA GLY A 1052 -7.14 9.83 -1.96
C GLY A 1052 -7.09 8.37 -1.53
N LEU A 1053 -7.35 7.46 -2.46
CA LEU A 1053 -7.34 6.02 -2.27
C LEU A 1053 -6.23 5.42 -3.13
N PHE A 1054 -5.27 4.72 -2.53
CA PHE A 1054 -4.09 4.21 -3.21
C PHE A 1054 -3.93 2.71 -2.97
N ASN A 1055 -3.87 1.92 -4.04
CA ASN A 1055 -3.54 0.51 -3.91
C ASN A 1055 -2.03 0.35 -3.74
N VAL A 1056 -1.61 0.11 -2.50
CA VAL A 1056 -0.20 -0.13 -2.14
C VAL A 1056 0.18 -1.61 -2.20
N SER A 1057 -0.77 -2.49 -2.53
CA SER A 1057 -0.54 -3.93 -2.67
C SER A 1057 -0.30 -4.30 -4.14
N GLY A 1058 0.49 -5.35 -4.38
CA GLY A 1058 0.74 -5.87 -5.74
C GLY A 1058 -0.41 -6.68 -6.35
N ARG A 1059 -1.63 -6.56 -5.80
CA ARG A 1059 -2.84 -7.25 -6.28
C ARG A 1059 -4.00 -6.26 -6.37
N ARG A 1060 -4.99 -6.54 -7.22
CA ARG A 1060 -6.22 -5.75 -7.26
C ARG A 1060 -6.88 -5.69 -5.88
N SER A 1061 -7.34 -4.52 -5.48
CA SER A 1061 -7.96 -4.27 -4.19
C SER A 1061 -9.25 -3.47 -4.36
N SER A 1062 -10.21 -3.68 -3.49
CA SER A 1062 -11.47 -2.95 -3.48
C SER A 1062 -11.73 -2.40 -2.10
N SER A 1063 -12.31 -1.21 -2.04
CA SER A 1063 -12.57 -0.49 -0.79
C SER A 1063 -13.99 0.05 -0.76
N LEU A 1064 -14.57 0.07 0.43
CA LEU A 1064 -15.82 0.74 0.74
C LEU A 1064 -15.52 1.94 1.64
N THR A 1065 -15.97 3.11 1.23
CA THR A 1065 -15.70 4.38 1.92
C THR A 1065 -17.01 4.98 2.41
N SER A 1066 -17.07 5.38 3.68
CA SER A 1066 -18.22 6.08 4.24
C SER A 1066 -18.07 7.59 4.10
N LEU A 1067 -19.19 8.30 3.91
CA LEU A 1067 -19.23 9.76 3.99
C LEU A 1067 -18.57 10.29 5.28
N ARG A 1068 -18.70 9.58 6.41
CA ARG A 1068 -18.15 9.98 7.71
C ARG A 1068 -16.62 9.97 7.77
N GLU A 1069 -15.96 9.32 6.82
CA GLU A 1069 -14.50 9.23 6.77
C GLU A 1069 -13.86 10.46 6.10
N PHE A 1070 -14.67 11.28 5.42
CA PHE A 1070 -14.20 12.53 4.84
C PHE A 1070 -14.02 13.59 5.94
N PRO A 1071 -12.94 14.39 5.88
CA PRO A 1071 -12.71 15.44 6.86
C PRO A 1071 -13.74 16.56 6.68
N GLY A 1072 -14.14 17.19 7.80
CA GLY A 1072 -15.13 18.28 7.81
C GLY A 1072 -16.59 17.84 7.77
N ILE A 1073 -16.86 16.54 7.86
CA ILE A 1073 -18.22 15.99 7.99
C ILE A 1073 -18.57 15.89 9.48
N HIS A 1074 -19.74 16.43 9.86
CA HIS A 1074 -20.21 16.47 11.24
C HIS A 1074 -21.70 16.11 11.32
N ASP A 1075 -22.10 15.39 12.37
CA ASP A 1075 -23.48 14.92 12.57
C ASP A 1075 -24.46 16.02 13.00
N ASP A 1076 -23.95 17.10 13.59
CA ASP A 1076 -24.78 18.15 14.20
C ASP A 1076 -25.51 19.03 13.18
N TYR A 1077 -25.23 18.85 11.88
CA TYR A 1077 -25.78 19.67 10.81
C TYR A 1077 -26.61 18.82 9.87
N ASN A 1078 -27.85 19.26 9.61
CA ASN A 1078 -28.74 18.65 8.62
C ASN A 1078 -28.32 19.03 7.18
N VAL A 1079 -27.02 18.95 6.87
CA VAL A 1079 -26.40 19.27 5.58
C VAL A 1079 -26.38 18.03 4.72
N GLU A 1080 -26.75 18.19 3.45
CA GLU A 1080 -26.66 17.14 2.44
C GLU A 1080 -25.34 17.28 1.68
N TYR A 1081 -24.74 16.14 1.34
CA TYR A 1081 -23.46 16.06 0.64
C TYR A 1081 -23.63 15.30 -0.67
N ILE A 1082 -22.71 15.56 -1.58
CA ILE A 1082 -22.45 14.70 -2.74
C ILE A 1082 -20.99 14.25 -2.71
N ILE A 1083 -20.72 13.03 -3.15
CA ILE A 1083 -19.35 12.55 -3.38
C ILE A 1083 -19.13 12.46 -4.88
N ARG A 1084 -18.05 13.05 -5.37
CA ARG A 1084 -17.62 12.98 -6.77
C ARG A 1084 -16.31 12.22 -6.89
N ALA A 1085 -16.24 11.27 -7.83
CA ALA A 1085 -14.98 10.64 -8.22
C ALA A 1085 -14.24 11.47 -9.26
N TYR A 1086 -12.91 11.49 -9.17
CA TYR A 1086 -12.06 12.18 -10.13
C TYR A 1086 -12.05 11.44 -11.48
N THR A 1087 -11.74 10.14 -11.48
CA THR A 1087 -11.43 9.40 -12.71
C THR A 1087 -12.61 9.30 -13.68
N THR A 1088 -13.84 9.19 -13.17
CA THR A 1088 -15.06 9.03 -13.98
C THR A 1088 -15.95 10.27 -14.00
N GLY A 1089 -15.74 11.22 -13.07
CA GLY A 1089 -16.66 12.32 -12.83
C GLY A 1089 -18.02 11.93 -12.23
N ARG A 1090 -18.25 10.65 -11.88
CA ARG A 1090 -19.51 10.16 -11.30
C ARG A 1090 -19.80 10.87 -9.98
N ILE A 1091 -21.06 11.21 -9.75
CA ILE A 1091 -21.54 11.86 -8.52
C ILE A 1091 -22.60 10.98 -7.87
N THR A 1092 -22.57 10.87 -6.54
CA THR A 1092 -23.62 10.18 -5.77
C THR A 1092 -24.95 10.95 -5.83
N ASN A 1093 -26.01 10.32 -5.32
CA ASN A 1093 -27.17 11.10 -4.88
C ASN A 1093 -26.81 11.94 -3.64
N LEU A 1094 -27.71 12.86 -3.27
CA LEU A 1094 -27.61 13.59 -2.02
C LEU A 1094 -27.65 12.61 -0.86
N ILE A 1095 -26.66 12.69 0.02
CA ILE A 1095 -26.48 11.81 1.17
C ILE A 1095 -26.19 12.63 2.43
N ARG A 1096 -26.71 12.21 3.57
CA ARG A 1096 -26.47 12.80 4.88
C ARG A 1096 -25.65 11.85 5.75
N PRO A 1097 -24.85 12.34 6.71
CA PRO A 1097 -24.11 11.47 7.62
C PRO A 1097 -25.00 10.49 8.40
N SER A 1098 -26.26 10.87 8.67
CA SER A 1098 -27.27 10.06 9.36
C SER A 1098 -28.02 9.07 8.46
N ASP A 1099 -27.82 9.12 7.13
CA ASP A 1099 -28.48 8.22 6.20
C ASP A 1099 -27.94 6.80 6.32
N ARG A 1100 -28.76 5.83 5.89
CA ARG A 1100 -28.36 4.43 5.85
C ARG A 1100 -27.42 4.12 4.68
N ASP A 1101 -27.52 4.81 3.56
CA ASP A 1101 -26.78 4.48 2.34
C ASP A 1101 -25.70 5.55 2.08
N THR A 1102 -24.68 5.56 2.93
CA THR A 1102 -23.59 6.57 2.93
C THR A 1102 -22.27 6.01 2.38
N LEU A 1103 -22.26 4.76 1.94
CA LEU A 1103 -21.07 4.07 1.45
C LEU A 1103 -20.93 4.19 -0.05
N VAL A 1104 -19.70 4.37 -0.52
CA VAL A 1104 -19.33 4.28 -1.93
C VAL A 1104 -18.25 3.23 -2.13
N GLY A 1105 -18.25 2.55 -3.28
CA GLY A 1105 -17.27 1.52 -3.62
C GLY A 1105 -16.23 2.05 -4.60
N VAL A 1106 -14.99 1.60 -4.44
CA VAL A 1106 -13.88 1.85 -5.40
C VAL A 1106 -13.11 0.56 -5.61
N ASP A 1107 -12.70 0.31 -6.85
CA ASP A 1107 -12.01 -0.91 -7.26
C ASP A 1107 -10.72 -0.60 -8.03
N LEU A 1108 -9.58 -0.86 -7.41
CA LEU A 1108 -8.26 -0.44 -7.84
C LEU A 1108 -7.43 -1.64 -8.30
N GLU A 1109 -6.94 -1.60 -9.54
CA GLU A 1109 -5.92 -2.57 -10.01
C GLU A 1109 -4.58 -2.34 -9.29
N ASP A 1110 -3.57 -3.18 -9.56
CA ASP A 1110 -2.19 -2.90 -9.14
C ASP A 1110 -1.80 -1.48 -9.61
N LYS A 1111 -1.15 -0.71 -8.72
CA LYS A 1111 -0.78 0.70 -8.92
C LYS A 1111 -1.98 1.65 -9.14
N GLY A 1112 -3.20 1.17 -8.92
CA GLY A 1112 -4.42 1.93 -9.08
C GLY A 1112 -4.63 2.94 -7.96
N TRP A 1113 -5.30 4.04 -8.28
CA TRP A 1113 -5.67 5.09 -7.34
C TRP A 1113 -7.01 5.74 -7.73
N GLU A 1114 -7.63 6.45 -6.79
CA GLU A 1114 -8.80 7.31 -7.01
C GLU A 1114 -8.75 8.51 -6.05
N ILE A 1115 -9.35 9.63 -6.42
CA ILE A 1115 -9.62 10.76 -5.52
C ILE A 1115 -11.13 10.96 -5.46
N LEU A 1116 -11.67 10.83 -4.26
CA LEU A 1116 -13.06 11.16 -3.96
C LEU A 1116 -13.11 12.52 -3.26
N THR A 1117 -14.06 13.37 -3.65
CA THR A 1117 -14.29 14.66 -2.98
C THR A 1117 -15.74 14.75 -2.52
N ALA A 1118 -15.94 15.00 -1.23
CA ALA A 1118 -17.23 15.28 -0.63
C ALA A 1118 -17.50 16.79 -0.62
N TYR A 1119 -18.59 17.21 -1.25
CA TYR A 1119 -19.01 18.60 -1.34
C TYR A 1119 -20.29 18.82 -0.51
N PRO A 1120 -20.29 19.78 0.43
CA PRO A 1120 -21.52 20.19 1.09
C PRO A 1120 -22.43 20.91 0.09
N THR A 1121 -23.73 20.65 0.16
CA THR A 1121 -24.75 21.29 -0.70
C THR A 1121 -25.63 22.22 0.12
N GLN A 1122 -26.17 23.25 -0.54
CA GLN A 1122 -27.11 24.20 0.04
C GLN A 1122 -28.44 24.14 -0.71
N ALA A 1123 -29.53 24.07 0.05
CA ALA A 1123 -30.89 23.94 -0.48
C ALA A 1123 -31.57 25.31 -0.68
N PHE A 1124 -32.10 25.55 -1.88
CA PHE A 1124 -32.77 26.80 -2.25
C PHE A 1124 -34.15 26.54 -2.86
N THR A 1125 -35.12 27.42 -2.60
CA THR A 1125 -36.47 27.33 -3.21
C THR A 1125 -36.63 28.38 -4.30
N LEU A 1126 -36.67 27.95 -5.56
CA LEU A 1126 -36.73 28.85 -6.72
C LEU A 1126 -38.15 28.98 -7.30
N ARG A 1127 -38.42 30.11 -7.98
CA ARG A 1127 -39.66 30.35 -8.73
C ARG A 1127 -39.51 29.86 -10.18
N ARG A 1128 -40.34 28.90 -10.60
CA ARG A 1128 -40.44 28.40 -12.00
C ARG A 1128 -41.64 29.03 -12.72
N LYS A 1129 -41.51 29.33 -14.02
CA LYS A 1129 -42.54 29.97 -14.86
C LYS A 1129 -43.86 29.17 -15.02
N ASP A 1130 -43.82 27.83 -14.88
CA ASP A 1130 -44.94 26.94 -15.25
C ASP A 1130 -45.69 26.27 -14.07
N SER A 1131 -45.50 26.72 -12.81
CA SER A 1131 -46.12 26.06 -11.64
C SER A 1131 -46.95 27.04 -10.81
N ASN A 1132 -48.28 26.92 -10.90
CA ASN A 1132 -49.25 27.68 -10.08
C ASN A 1132 -49.45 27.09 -8.67
N ASP A 1133 -48.85 25.94 -8.35
CA ASP A 1133 -48.96 25.33 -7.02
C ASP A 1133 -47.64 25.44 -6.23
N ALA A 1134 -47.72 26.12 -5.09
CA ALA A 1134 -46.58 26.40 -4.23
C ALA A 1134 -46.29 25.29 -3.20
N ARG A 1135 -47.18 24.28 -3.07
CA ARG A 1135 -47.15 23.31 -1.96
C ARG A 1135 -46.34 22.04 -2.21
N GLU A 1136 -45.80 21.82 -3.42
CA GLU A 1136 -45.05 20.60 -3.81
C GLU A 1136 -43.66 20.86 -4.42
N ARG A 1137 -42.99 22.00 -4.15
CA ARG A 1137 -41.68 22.28 -4.75
C ARG A 1137 -40.54 21.62 -3.99
N LYS A 1138 -39.85 20.66 -4.63
CA LYS A 1138 -38.56 20.14 -4.14
C LYS A 1138 -37.51 21.27 -4.19
N PRO A 1139 -36.66 21.43 -3.16
CA PRO A 1139 -35.59 22.42 -3.18
C PRO A 1139 -34.53 22.07 -4.23
N THR A 1140 -33.94 23.11 -4.83
CA THR A 1140 -32.75 23.04 -5.67
C THR A 1140 -31.52 23.03 -4.76
N ASN A 1141 -30.80 21.91 -4.72
CA ASN A 1141 -29.53 21.79 -4.01
C ASN A 1141 -28.37 22.19 -4.92
N ALA A 1142 -27.47 23.03 -4.43
CA ALA A 1142 -26.34 23.54 -5.21
C ALA A 1142 -25.01 23.48 -4.45
N ALA A 1143 -23.92 23.29 -5.19
CA ALA A 1143 -22.54 23.32 -4.68
C ALA A 1143 -21.54 23.73 -5.77
N VAL A 1144 -20.46 24.41 -5.39
CA VAL A 1144 -19.36 24.75 -6.31
C VAL A 1144 -18.29 23.67 -6.23
N LEU A 1145 -17.96 23.04 -7.36
CA LEU A 1145 -17.06 21.87 -7.41
C LEU A 1145 -15.58 22.25 -7.57
N GLY A 1146 -15.31 23.50 -7.98
CA GLY A 1146 -13.99 23.98 -8.34
C GLY A 1146 -13.66 23.64 -9.80
N LEU A 1147 -12.37 23.51 -10.12
CA LEU A 1147 -11.93 23.20 -11.49
C LEU A 1147 -12.07 21.70 -11.78
N ILE A 1148 -13.05 21.31 -12.59
CA ILE A 1148 -13.21 19.91 -13.02
C ILE A 1148 -12.10 19.51 -14.00
N GLY A 1149 -11.80 18.22 -14.05
CA GLY A 1149 -10.64 17.68 -14.80
C GLY A 1149 -9.30 17.83 -14.07
N LYS A 1150 -9.27 18.49 -12.91
CA LYS A 1150 -8.10 18.58 -12.03
C LYS A 1150 -8.23 17.67 -10.81
N MET A 1151 -7.16 16.95 -10.46
CA MET A 1151 -7.18 15.93 -9.39
C MET A 1151 -7.72 16.46 -8.06
N THR A 1152 -7.32 17.68 -7.68
CA THR A 1152 -7.81 18.40 -6.49
C THR A 1152 -8.46 19.74 -6.87
N GLY A 1153 -9.30 19.71 -7.91
CA GLY A 1153 -10.00 20.87 -8.46
C GLY A 1153 -10.71 21.80 -7.46
N ALA A 1154 -11.24 21.23 -6.37
CA ALA A 1154 -11.88 21.98 -5.29
C ALA A 1154 -10.94 23.01 -4.63
N ALA A 1155 -9.63 22.74 -4.62
CA ALA A 1155 -8.64 23.65 -4.05
C ALA A 1155 -8.39 24.91 -4.89
N ALA A 1156 -8.97 25.02 -6.09
CA ALA A 1156 -8.96 26.24 -6.88
C ALA A 1156 -9.89 27.34 -6.32
N ILE A 1157 -10.87 26.96 -5.49
CA ILE A 1157 -11.83 27.89 -4.89
C ILE A 1157 -11.14 28.68 -3.78
N VAL A 1158 -11.11 30.00 -3.92
CA VAL A 1158 -10.68 30.93 -2.85
C VAL A 1158 -11.86 31.25 -1.94
N SER A 1159 -13.00 31.58 -2.54
CA SER A 1159 -14.28 31.79 -1.86
C SER A 1159 -15.44 31.44 -2.79
N SER A 1160 -16.57 31.08 -2.20
CA SER A 1160 -17.81 30.88 -2.93
C SER A 1160 -19.01 31.13 -2.02
N ASP A 1161 -19.93 31.97 -2.46
CA ASP A 1161 -21.21 32.23 -1.79
C ASP A 1161 -22.37 31.98 -2.74
N ILE A 1162 -23.44 31.37 -2.23
CA ILE A 1162 -24.64 31.04 -2.99
C ILE A 1162 -25.85 31.58 -2.23
N TYR A 1163 -26.67 32.43 -2.87
CA TYR A 1163 -27.83 33.03 -2.23
C TYR A 1163 -28.90 33.43 -3.25
N ILE A 1164 -30.14 33.67 -2.78
CA ILE A 1164 -31.24 34.14 -3.63
C ILE A 1164 -31.23 35.67 -3.63
N GLU A 1165 -31.15 36.28 -4.81
CA GLU A 1165 -31.26 37.72 -4.99
C GLU A 1165 -32.69 38.23 -4.76
N ALA A 1166 -32.85 39.54 -4.56
CA ALA A 1166 -34.16 40.18 -4.39
C ALA A 1166 -35.12 39.94 -5.57
N ASN A 1167 -34.59 39.71 -6.78
CA ASN A 1167 -35.36 39.37 -7.98
C ASN A 1167 -35.83 37.89 -8.01
N GLY A 1168 -35.41 37.07 -7.03
CA GLY A 1168 -35.77 35.65 -6.92
C GLY A 1168 -34.85 34.68 -7.69
N ARG A 1169 -33.78 35.17 -8.33
CA ARG A 1169 -32.77 34.33 -8.99
C ARG A 1169 -31.76 33.82 -7.98
N LEU A 1170 -31.28 32.60 -8.18
CA LEU A 1170 -30.14 32.05 -7.45
C LEU A 1170 -28.86 32.65 -8.02
N ARG A 1171 -28.04 33.23 -7.16
CA ARG A 1171 -26.75 33.79 -7.52
C ARG A 1171 -25.62 33.01 -6.86
N PHE A 1172 -24.57 32.78 -7.63
CA PHE A 1172 -23.30 32.22 -7.20
C PHE A 1172 -22.25 33.30 -7.41
N ASP A 1173 -21.57 33.70 -6.33
CA ASP A 1173 -20.37 34.54 -6.39
C ASP A 1173 -19.18 33.66 -6.07
N ILE A 1174 -18.30 33.46 -7.06
CA ILE A 1174 -17.20 32.49 -7.00
C ILE A 1174 -15.89 33.21 -7.29
N SER A 1175 -14.91 33.06 -6.38
CA SER A 1175 -13.53 33.48 -6.62
C SER A 1175 -12.61 32.28 -6.81
N LEU A 1176 -11.84 32.28 -7.90
CA LEU A 1176 -10.87 31.24 -8.24
C LEU A 1176 -9.45 31.79 -8.31
N LYS A 1177 -8.47 31.03 -7.83
CA LYS A 1177 -7.04 31.38 -7.96
C LYS A 1177 -6.41 31.00 -9.30
N ALA A 1178 -7.10 30.21 -10.12
CA ALA A 1178 -6.60 29.70 -11.38
C ALA A 1178 -7.70 29.56 -12.44
N LEU A 1179 -7.29 29.53 -13.70
CA LEU A 1179 -8.14 29.38 -14.87
C LEU A 1179 -8.29 27.89 -15.25
N GLY A 1180 -9.49 27.50 -15.65
CA GLY A 1180 -9.81 26.14 -16.11
C GLY A 1180 -11.31 26.00 -16.33
N THR A 1181 -11.80 24.76 -16.35
CA THR A 1181 -13.24 24.49 -16.42
C THR A 1181 -13.83 24.45 -15.02
N LEU A 1182 -14.63 25.45 -14.65
CA LEU A 1182 -15.36 25.50 -13.39
C LEU A 1182 -16.58 24.58 -13.46
N GLY A 1183 -16.74 23.68 -12.49
CA GLY A 1183 -17.95 22.87 -12.32
C GLY A 1183 -18.85 23.40 -11.22
N VAL A 1184 -20.15 23.46 -11.48
CA VAL A 1184 -21.19 23.79 -10.48
C VAL A 1184 -22.26 22.69 -10.48
N TYR A 1185 -22.52 22.12 -9.31
CA TYR A 1185 -23.59 21.16 -9.12
C TYR A 1185 -24.93 21.87 -8.89
N VAL A 1186 -25.96 21.44 -9.60
CA VAL A 1186 -27.36 21.86 -9.44
C VAL A 1186 -28.25 20.62 -9.55
N SER A 1187 -28.97 20.27 -8.48
CA SER A 1187 -29.66 18.97 -8.36
C SER A 1187 -30.73 18.70 -9.42
N ASP A 1188 -31.36 19.76 -9.92
CA ASP A 1188 -32.44 19.77 -10.91
C ASP A 1188 -31.99 20.40 -12.25
N LEU A 1189 -30.67 20.45 -12.52
CA LEU A 1189 -30.10 20.98 -13.76
C LEU A 1189 -30.75 20.46 -15.06
N PRO A 1190 -31.18 19.19 -15.17
CA PRO A 1190 -31.86 18.71 -16.38
C PRO A 1190 -33.11 19.54 -16.76
N ASP A 1191 -33.79 20.11 -15.76
CA ASP A 1191 -35.02 20.89 -15.95
C ASP A 1191 -34.78 22.32 -16.44
N TRP A 1192 -33.52 22.78 -16.47
CA TRP A 1192 -33.16 24.16 -16.79
C TRP A 1192 -32.48 24.26 -18.17
N SER A 1193 -32.89 25.25 -18.95
CA SER A 1193 -32.25 25.62 -20.23
C SER A 1193 -31.07 26.54 -19.95
N ILE A 1194 -29.90 26.25 -20.55
CA ILE A 1194 -28.74 27.16 -20.45
C ILE A 1194 -29.07 28.52 -21.05
N GLU A 1195 -29.73 28.54 -22.21
CA GLU A 1195 -30.06 29.75 -22.96
C GLU A 1195 -31.05 30.64 -22.21
N ASP A 1196 -32.09 30.04 -21.64
CA ASP A 1196 -33.22 30.79 -21.07
C ASP A 1196 -33.06 31.10 -19.58
N ASN A 1197 -32.24 30.33 -18.85
CA ASN A 1197 -32.26 30.35 -17.39
C ASN A 1197 -30.90 30.65 -16.75
N PHE A 1198 -29.80 30.58 -17.49
CA PHE A 1198 -28.47 30.85 -16.97
C PHE A 1198 -27.87 32.13 -17.57
N MET A 1199 -27.20 32.90 -16.72
CA MET A 1199 -26.30 33.97 -17.13
C MET A 1199 -25.02 33.83 -16.35
N VAL A 1200 -23.89 33.75 -17.04
CA VAL A 1200 -22.57 33.67 -16.41
C VAL A 1200 -21.78 34.92 -16.80
N THR A 1201 -21.11 35.54 -15.83
CA THR A 1201 -20.19 36.65 -16.07
C THR A 1201 -18.82 36.35 -15.48
N ILE A 1202 -17.77 36.86 -16.12
CA ILE A 1202 -16.42 36.90 -15.55
C ILE A 1202 -16.04 38.38 -15.44
N LEU A 1203 -15.69 38.84 -14.25
CA LEU A 1203 -15.41 40.26 -13.97
C LEU A 1203 -16.54 41.19 -14.48
N GLY A 1204 -17.80 40.75 -14.32
CA GLY A 1204 -18.99 41.48 -14.76
C GLY A 1204 -19.28 41.44 -16.27
N GLN A 1205 -18.43 40.82 -17.09
CA GLN A 1205 -18.66 40.68 -18.53
C GLN A 1205 -19.34 39.33 -18.86
N PRO A 1206 -20.40 39.30 -19.69
CA PRO A 1206 -21.07 38.06 -20.07
C PRO A 1206 -20.15 37.05 -20.76
N VAL A 1207 -20.18 35.80 -20.31
CA VAL A 1207 -19.44 34.69 -20.91
C VAL A 1207 -20.15 34.20 -22.18
N PRO A 1208 -19.43 33.97 -23.29
CA PRO A 1208 -20.02 33.37 -24.49
C PRO A 1208 -20.66 32.02 -24.21
N GLN A 1209 -21.90 31.80 -24.69
CA GLN A 1209 -22.69 30.60 -24.39
C GLN A 1209 -21.97 29.28 -24.73
N LYS A 1210 -21.17 29.25 -25.80
CA LYS A 1210 -20.37 28.07 -26.19
C LYS A 1210 -19.36 27.61 -25.11
N ASN A 1211 -19.01 28.49 -24.18
CA ASN A 1211 -18.10 28.20 -23.07
C ASN A 1211 -18.87 27.73 -21.82
N VAL A 1212 -20.19 27.52 -21.90
CA VAL A 1212 -21.06 27.03 -20.83
C VAL A 1212 -21.86 25.84 -21.34
N TRP A 1213 -21.73 24.67 -20.70
CA TRP A 1213 -22.44 23.45 -21.11
C TRP A 1213 -22.83 22.58 -19.91
N LYS A 1214 -23.70 21.59 -20.16
CA LYS A 1214 -24.05 20.53 -19.21
C LYS A 1214 -23.08 19.36 -19.38
N GLU A 1215 -22.40 18.94 -18.31
CA GLU A 1215 -21.35 17.92 -18.39
C GLU A 1215 -21.93 16.51 -18.64
N GLY A 1216 -21.65 15.91 -19.80
CA GLY A 1216 -22.15 14.56 -20.15
C GLY A 1216 -23.54 14.59 -20.79
N ASP A 1217 -24.42 13.66 -20.43
CA ASP A 1217 -25.78 13.58 -20.98
C ASP A 1217 -26.68 14.68 -20.40
N GLU A 1218 -27.10 15.63 -21.24
CA GLU A 1218 -27.91 16.79 -20.87
C GLU A 1218 -29.22 16.43 -20.15
N LYS A 1219 -29.75 15.22 -20.38
CA LYS A 1219 -31.00 14.76 -19.77
C LYS A 1219 -30.85 14.28 -18.33
N THR A 1220 -29.64 13.96 -17.89
CA THR A 1220 -29.41 13.32 -16.59
C THR A 1220 -28.37 14.03 -15.74
N THR A 1221 -27.47 14.81 -16.36
CA THR A 1221 -26.40 15.48 -15.64
C THR A 1221 -26.88 16.57 -14.70
N LYS A 1222 -26.14 16.70 -13.59
CA LYS A 1222 -26.36 17.69 -12.54
C LYS A 1222 -25.20 18.68 -12.43
N VAL A 1223 -24.27 18.67 -13.39
CA VAL A 1223 -23.10 19.55 -13.40
C VAL A 1223 -23.15 20.49 -14.58
N LEU A 1224 -23.11 21.78 -14.29
CA LEU A 1224 -22.87 22.83 -15.26
C LEU A 1224 -21.38 23.14 -15.31
N SER A 1225 -20.81 23.15 -16.50
CA SER A 1225 -19.41 23.45 -16.77
C SER A 1225 -19.28 24.83 -17.39
N VAL A 1226 -18.33 25.63 -16.90
CA VAL A 1226 -17.95 26.94 -17.44
C VAL A 1226 -16.46 26.91 -17.76
N ASP A 1227 -16.08 26.97 -19.04
CA ASP A 1227 -14.67 27.08 -19.44
C ASP A 1227 -14.17 28.51 -19.25
N VAL A 1228 -13.75 28.79 -18.02
CA VAL A 1228 -13.21 30.09 -17.60
C VAL A 1228 -11.93 30.41 -18.37
N LEU A 1229 -11.10 29.41 -18.72
CA LEU A 1229 -9.85 29.62 -19.46
C LEU A 1229 -10.12 30.05 -20.92
N ALA A 1230 -11.02 29.35 -21.62
CA ALA A 1230 -11.40 29.69 -22.99
C ALA A 1230 -12.08 31.07 -23.03
N ALA A 1231 -13.02 31.31 -22.11
CA ALA A 1231 -13.71 32.60 -21.99
C ALA A 1231 -12.73 33.75 -21.71
N TRP A 1232 -11.80 33.57 -20.77
CA TRP A 1232 -10.77 34.56 -20.44
C TRP A 1232 -9.94 34.98 -21.66
N LYS A 1233 -9.52 33.99 -22.47
CA LYS A 1233 -8.75 34.23 -23.70
C LYS A 1233 -9.59 34.92 -24.79
N GLU A 1234 -10.80 34.44 -25.03
CA GLU A 1234 -11.69 34.96 -26.08
C GLU A 1234 -12.12 36.41 -25.80
N MET A 1235 -12.47 36.69 -24.55
CA MET A 1235 -12.89 38.01 -24.09
C MET A 1235 -11.69 38.97 -23.87
N LYS A 1236 -10.45 38.47 -24.01
CA LYS A 1236 -9.20 39.23 -23.81
C LYS A 1236 -9.14 39.92 -22.45
N LEU A 1237 -9.58 39.21 -21.41
CA LEU A 1237 -9.57 39.73 -20.04
C LEU A 1237 -8.13 39.87 -19.52
N ARG A 1238 -7.95 40.79 -18.57
CA ARG A 1238 -6.66 41.07 -17.93
C ARG A 1238 -6.75 40.82 -16.43
N PRO A 1239 -5.64 40.40 -15.78
CA PRO A 1239 -5.61 40.23 -14.33
C PRO A 1239 -6.02 41.51 -13.61
N GLY A 1240 -6.89 41.38 -12.61
CA GLY A 1240 -7.14 42.42 -11.62
C GLY A 1240 -6.03 42.47 -10.58
N TRP A 1241 -6.13 43.41 -9.63
CA TRP A 1241 -5.12 43.57 -8.57
C TRP A 1241 -5.00 42.35 -7.64
N SER A 1242 -6.10 41.62 -7.40
CA SER A 1242 -6.11 40.40 -6.57
C SER A 1242 -5.63 39.14 -7.29
N ASN A 1243 -5.39 39.18 -8.60
CA ASN A 1243 -5.08 38.02 -9.47
C ASN A 1243 -6.12 36.88 -9.49
N GLU A 1244 -7.19 37.02 -8.71
CA GLU A 1244 -8.33 36.12 -8.67
C GLU A 1244 -9.23 36.28 -9.90
N VAL A 1245 -9.98 35.22 -10.20
CA VAL A 1245 -11.02 35.22 -11.23
C VAL A 1245 -12.36 35.21 -10.54
N ILE A 1246 -13.07 36.34 -10.63
CA ILE A 1246 -14.44 36.46 -10.13
C ILE A 1246 -15.40 35.99 -11.21
N VAL A 1247 -16.06 34.87 -10.95
CA VAL A 1247 -17.12 34.29 -11.78
C VAL A 1247 -18.44 34.46 -11.05
N GLN A 1248 -19.42 35.05 -11.72
CA GLN A 1248 -20.78 35.18 -11.20
C GLN A 1248 -21.74 34.39 -12.06
N MET A 1249 -22.58 33.58 -11.45
CA MET A 1249 -23.60 32.82 -12.16
C MET A 1249 -24.97 33.13 -11.59
N PHE A 1250 -25.94 33.33 -12.48
CA PHE A 1250 -27.34 33.57 -12.14
C PHE A 1250 -28.18 32.44 -12.72
N LEU A 1251 -29.06 31.85 -11.92
CA LEU A 1251 -30.02 30.82 -12.30
C LEU A 1251 -31.43 31.27 -11.91
N GLY A 1252 -32.33 31.35 -12.88
CA GLY A 1252 -33.76 31.60 -12.61
C GLY A 1252 -34.53 32.11 -13.82
N SER A 1253 -35.85 32.24 -13.63
CA SER A 1253 -36.82 32.55 -14.70
C SER A 1253 -36.80 33.98 -15.21
#